data_AF-A0A067CWY9-F1
#
_entry.id   AF-A0A067CWY9-F1
#
_cell.length_a   1.000
_cell.length_b   1.000
_cell.length_c   1.000
_cell.angle_alpha   90.00
_cell.angle_beta   90.00
_cell.angle_gamma   90.00
#
_symmetry.space_group_name_H-M   'P 1'
#
loop_
_entity.id
_entity.type
_entity.pdbx_description
1 polymer ?
#
loop_
_entity_poly.entity_id
_entity_poly.type
_entity_poly.pdbx_seq_one_letter_code
_entity_poly.pdbx_strand_id
1 'polypeptide(L)'
;MDIPNVFGNCMQPGEVIHGVGETVYANGSQAYAGVFNGTVILERNSWASHDVNRAVLSILLDEVVGYRVSILDTIDGINCAERMSFQGLGRCTPTHGNGEVWPNGKLKTIEAFANATKRTTTGYGGLSGLYTLTDNVNEIIKGPASTKGSFSEPFSADYWRDYASSTELVNFYSIARANLSQLVVPSMCPNGTLGCIDGCSKSPACTEAEKNSKQCILVAMMDPGYDVGFFQALVSNSNIPAYFCFGGDAKMRDYVTSVMRAGGAVIFYAFQPDIIFHEYPGKFTRIAFPPSDPANIANATNSFGENGYGNVTSNPVKTDYPMTPLLQYISLVLKADTRLTSFVTQFQLAQLDLDNLLRDYVDHAKDATIPDPAFAAACHWVQNNYLTWSNWIMPLPLCTLQRSVSFSYQGCNASTRLISFVWNTPSPANASLPYDCDGGLLVIPAPYASSKTCAWLDANTKTWMSWLSSPPICDATFYNYTVTDCSAEALRSVLFYWLLPDPAKHTLSLECSGGASLPANITIDCDYVPLSSGTYSSMVAFAAFVLAVLVVCMILIVLFREKPVIKRSQWHLLIVLVLGGMCMCVYVILGGGAPSNTVCGARPVFASIGYTLAFGSLLLKSLRVYLVFHNKALKKNVVTVARMLHFLLGFLSIDVVILGVWYLVDFPAPTLTVEAATAFTGSVDRVSCHSSSFIFPALCIFWKAVITFIGLYISFLIRHDDGDFQESMWIFSAACVVLMGSLFLIPLAYLVALPATTSFAFCSVITLVCTLVVMGLMLGPKFARLNLADLKSSGTTTGTKTRKSVKSAKNVNTAPK
;
A
#
# COMPACT_ATOMS: atom_id res chain seq x y z
N MET A 1 4.13 -10.76 -40.53
CA MET A 1 5.10 -10.26 -41.52
C MET A 1 5.02 -8.74 -41.62
N ASP A 2 5.08 -8.04 -40.49
CA ASP A 2 5.33 -6.59 -40.48
C ASP A 2 6.44 -6.38 -39.45
N ILE A 3 7.68 -6.46 -39.94
CA ILE A 3 8.87 -6.13 -39.17
C ILE A 3 8.86 -4.60 -39.09
N PRO A 4 8.77 -3.96 -37.91
CA PRO A 4 9.03 -2.54 -37.81
C PRO A 4 10.43 -2.34 -38.38
N ASN A 5 10.56 -1.52 -39.42
CA ASN A 5 11.84 -1.23 -40.05
C ASN A 5 12.67 -0.37 -39.08
N VAL A 6 13.12 -0.96 -37.96
CA VAL A 6 13.86 -0.28 -36.88
C VAL A 6 15.15 0.30 -37.42
N PHE A 7 15.77 -0.36 -38.41
CA PHE A 7 17.03 0.04 -39.02
C PHE A 7 16.88 0.90 -40.29
N GLY A 8 15.68 0.97 -40.87
CA GLY A 8 15.39 1.78 -42.06
C GLY A 8 16.29 1.46 -43.27
N ASN A 9 16.35 2.40 -44.23
CA ASN A 9 17.32 2.36 -45.35
C ASN A 9 18.69 2.97 -44.98
N CYS A 10 19.02 3.10 -43.69
CA CYS A 10 20.18 3.87 -43.24
C CYS A 10 21.33 3.03 -42.64
N MET A 11 21.25 1.69 -42.74
CA MET A 11 22.40 0.80 -42.55
C MET A 11 23.52 1.16 -43.52
N GLN A 12 24.76 1.15 -43.04
CA GLN A 12 25.92 1.40 -43.89
C GLN A 12 26.18 0.20 -44.82
N PRO A 13 26.82 0.40 -45.98
CA PRO A 13 27.22 -0.69 -46.85
C PRO A 13 28.10 -1.70 -46.10
N GLY A 14 27.71 -2.99 -46.14
CA GLY A 14 28.42 -4.07 -45.46
C GLY A 14 27.95 -4.36 -44.03
N GLU A 15 27.00 -3.60 -43.49
CA GLU A 15 26.37 -3.94 -42.21
C GLU A 15 25.25 -4.97 -42.39
N VAL A 16 25.25 -6.01 -41.57
CA VAL A 16 24.22 -7.07 -41.56
C VAL A 16 23.86 -7.40 -40.11
N ILE A 17 22.55 -7.50 -39.81
CA ILE A 17 22.09 -7.91 -38.48
C ILE A 17 21.62 -9.36 -38.49
N HIS A 18 22.11 -10.12 -37.52
CA HIS A 18 21.83 -11.54 -37.30
C HIS A 18 21.07 -11.68 -35.98
N GLY A 19 19.74 -11.74 -36.07
CA GLY A 19 18.83 -11.91 -34.95
C GLY A 19 18.57 -13.37 -34.58
N VAL A 20 17.86 -13.58 -33.47
CA VAL A 20 17.54 -14.94 -32.99
C VAL A 20 16.60 -15.66 -33.96
N GLY A 21 16.99 -16.86 -34.37
CA GLY A 21 16.23 -17.66 -35.34
C GLY A 21 16.37 -17.17 -36.79
N GLU A 22 17.49 -16.49 -37.11
CA GLU A 22 17.87 -16.20 -38.49
C GLU A 22 17.82 -17.46 -39.37
N THR A 23 17.41 -17.29 -40.62
CA THR A 23 17.54 -18.33 -41.64
C THR A 23 18.31 -17.80 -42.83
N VAL A 24 19.24 -18.61 -43.35
CA VAL A 24 20.05 -18.30 -44.53
C VAL A 24 19.66 -19.24 -45.68
N TYR A 25 19.76 -18.73 -46.91
CA TYR A 25 19.65 -19.56 -48.11
C TYR A 25 20.88 -20.46 -48.26
N ALA A 26 20.78 -21.50 -49.10
CA ALA A 26 21.89 -22.43 -49.37
C ALA A 26 23.14 -21.75 -49.96
N ASN A 27 23.00 -20.54 -50.52
CA ASN A 27 24.12 -19.73 -51.02
C ASN A 27 24.75 -18.83 -49.94
N GLY A 28 24.33 -18.94 -48.68
CA GLY A 28 24.81 -18.15 -47.55
C GLY A 28 24.19 -16.76 -47.39
N SER A 29 23.34 -16.32 -48.31
CA SER A 29 22.64 -15.03 -48.18
C SER A 29 21.51 -15.10 -47.15
N GLN A 30 21.31 -14.02 -46.40
CA GLN A 30 20.28 -13.93 -45.38
C GLN A 30 18.87 -13.99 -46.01
N ALA A 31 18.06 -14.97 -45.58
CA ALA A 31 16.67 -15.12 -46.02
C ALA A 31 15.68 -14.43 -45.06
N TYR A 32 15.97 -14.52 -43.76
CA TYR A 32 15.23 -13.86 -42.69
C TYR A 32 16.21 -13.46 -41.61
N ALA A 33 16.23 -12.18 -41.23
CA ALA A 33 17.18 -11.61 -40.28
C ALA A 33 17.00 -12.06 -38.82
N GLY A 34 16.00 -12.88 -38.49
CA GLY A 34 15.73 -13.27 -37.11
C GLY A 34 14.99 -12.20 -36.30
N VAL A 35 14.68 -12.53 -35.05
CA VAL A 35 14.09 -11.60 -34.07
C VAL A 35 15.20 -10.92 -33.29
N PHE A 36 15.31 -9.60 -33.40
CA PHE A 36 16.27 -8.79 -32.66
C PHE A 36 15.63 -7.84 -31.62
N ASN A 37 14.32 -7.59 -31.72
CA ASN A 37 13.63 -6.77 -30.73
C ASN A 37 13.58 -7.50 -29.36
N GLY A 38 14.01 -6.83 -28.30
CA GLY A 38 14.14 -7.43 -26.97
C GLY A 38 15.41 -8.28 -26.77
N THR A 39 16.37 -8.20 -27.68
CA THR A 39 17.67 -8.90 -27.58
C THR A 39 18.82 -7.95 -27.29
N VAL A 40 19.91 -8.46 -26.73
CA VAL A 40 21.18 -7.74 -26.58
C VAL A 40 21.94 -7.82 -27.89
N ILE A 41 22.17 -6.66 -28.52
CA ILE A 41 22.86 -6.56 -29.82
C ILE A 41 24.35 -6.31 -29.58
N LEU A 42 25.20 -7.24 -30.02
CA LEU A 42 26.66 -7.13 -29.95
C LEU A 42 27.25 -6.89 -31.34
N GLU A 43 28.23 -6.00 -31.44
CA GLU A 43 28.98 -5.81 -32.69
C GLU A 43 29.90 -7.00 -32.94
N ARG A 44 30.06 -7.37 -34.21
CA ARG A 44 31.06 -8.32 -34.73
C ARG A 44 31.90 -7.64 -35.80
N ASN A 45 33.21 -7.73 -35.63
CA ASN A 45 34.19 -7.31 -36.62
C ASN A 45 34.94 -8.53 -37.18
N SER A 46 35.63 -8.37 -38.31
CA SER A 46 36.38 -9.45 -38.94
C SER A 46 37.68 -9.86 -38.21
N TRP A 47 38.01 -9.22 -37.10
CA TRP A 47 39.19 -9.55 -36.29
C TRP A 47 38.92 -10.78 -35.43
N ALA A 48 39.81 -11.77 -35.49
CA ALA A 48 39.60 -13.03 -34.79
C ALA A 48 39.53 -12.87 -33.26
N SER A 49 40.36 -12.01 -32.65
CA SER A 49 40.35 -11.71 -31.21
C SER A 49 39.01 -11.10 -30.78
N HIS A 50 38.52 -10.14 -31.56
CA HIS A 50 37.21 -9.53 -31.38
C HIS A 50 36.11 -10.57 -31.45
N ASP A 51 36.18 -11.45 -32.46
CA ASP A 51 35.13 -12.42 -32.75
C ASP A 51 35.02 -13.51 -31.68
N VAL A 52 36.15 -14.06 -31.20
CA VAL A 52 36.16 -15.05 -30.11
C VAL A 52 35.73 -14.43 -28.79
N ASN A 53 36.16 -13.21 -28.48
CA ASN A 53 35.76 -12.49 -27.28
C ASN A 53 34.24 -12.23 -27.27
N ARG A 54 33.70 -11.74 -28.39
CA ARG A 54 32.26 -11.55 -28.63
C ARG A 54 31.50 -12.87 -28.51
N ALA A 55 32.03 -13.97 -29.04
CA ALA A 55 31.40 -15.28 -28.98
C ALA A 55 31.30 -15.80 -27.53
N VAL A 56 32.35 -15.66 -26.71
CA VAL A 56 32.28 -16.02 -25.28
C VAL A 56 31.20 -15.22 -24.57
N LEU A 57 31.17 -13.89 -24.77
CA LEU A 57 30.14 -13.04 -24.18
C LEU A 57 28.74 -13.44 -24.65
N SER A 58 28.58 -13.80 -25.92
CA SER A 58 27.30 -14.22 -26.50
C SER A 58 26.77 -15.51 -25.87
N ILE A 59 27.63 -16.53 -25.73
CA ILE A 59 27.27 -17.81 -25.11
C ILE A 59 26.86 -17.61 -23.66
N LEU A 60 27.65 -16.87 -22.88
CA LEU A 60 27.33 -16.64 -21.47
C LEU A 60 26.03 -15.82 -21.32
N LEU A 61 25.77 -14.84 -22.17
CA LEU A 61 24.53 -14.09 -22.13
C LEU A 61 23.31 -14.96 -22.47
N ASP A 62 23.34 -15.72 -23.58
CA ASP A 62 22.17 -16.49 -24.05
C ASP A 62 21.94 -17.77 -23.24
N GLU A 63 22.98 -18.57 -23.01
CA GLU A 63 22.83 -19.91 -22.41
C GLU A 63 22.92 -19.91 -20.89
N VAL A 64 23.64 -18.96 -20.29
CA VAL A 64 23.90 -18.97 -18.83
C VAL A 64 23.05 -17.92 -18.11
N VAL A 65 23.07 -16.67 -18.56
CA VAL A 65 22.33 -15.58 -17.91
C VAL A 65 20.89 -15.48 -18.41
N GLY A 66 20.60 -15.98 -19.62
CA GLY A 66 19.25 -16.06 -20.20
C GLY A 66 18.83 -14.83 -21.02
N TYR A 67 19.77 -13.98 -21.44
CA TYR A 67 19.52 -12.88 -22.37
C TYR A 67 19.76 -13.32 -23.81
N ARG A 68 18.71 -13.23 -24.62
CA ARG A 68 18.84 -13.44 -26.07
C ARG A 68 19.83 -12.45 -26.68
N VAL A 69 20.74 -12.94 -27.52
CA VAL A 69 21.77 -12.12 -28.19
C VAL A 69 21.50 -12.06 -29.70
N SER A 70 21.64 -10.87 -30.27
CA SER A 70 21.72 -10.66 -31.73
C SER A 70 23.09 -10.08 -32.06
N ILE A 71 23.55 -10.27 -33.29
CA ILE A 71 24.87 -9.83 -33.75
C ILE A 71 24.69 -8.79 -34.85
N LEU A 72 25.48 -7.72 -34.82
CA LEU A 72 25.59 -6.76 -35.91
C LEU A 72 26.99 -6.86 -36.51
N ASP A 73 27.08 -7.35 -37.74
CA ASP A 73 28.33 -7.38 -38.51
C ASP A 73 28.66 -5.98 -39.00
N THR A 74 29.87 -5.49 -38.72
CA THR A 74 30.34 -4.18 -39.17
C THR A 74 31.78 -4.25 -39.67
N ILE A 75 32.10 -3.41 -40.65
CA ILE A 75 33.43 -3.36 -41.27
C ILE A 75 34.43 -2.47 -40.49
N ASP A 76 33.98 -1.62 -39.57
CA ASP A 76 34.86 -0.78 -38.74
C ASP A 76 34.29 -0.53 -37.33
N GLY A 77 35.14 -0.77 -36.32
CA GLY A 77 34.87 -0.48 -34.91
C GLY A 77 34.98 0.99 -34.50
N ILE A 78 35.35 1.92 -35.39
CA ILE A 78 35.51 3.35 -35.03
C ILE A 78 34.19 4.02 -34.61
N ASN A 79 33.07 3.58 -35.18
CA ASN A 79 31.74 4.15 -34.94
C ASN A 79 30.95 3.41 -33.84
N CYS A 80 31.59 2.51 -33.09
CA CYS A 80 30.92 1.70 -32.07
C CYS A 80 30.22 2.59 -31.01
N ALA A 81 30.85 3.69 -30.61
CA ALA A 81 30.30 4.58 -29.59
C ALA A 81 29.11 5.41 -30.10
N GLU A 82 29.10 5.76 -31.39
CA GLU A 82 27.97 6.43 -32.03
C GLU A 82 26.76 5.49 -32.14
N ARG A 83 26.98 4.23 -32.53
CA ARG A 83 25.93 3.19 -32.60
C ARG A 83 25.31 2.86 -31.23
N MET A 84 26.06 3.03 -30.15
CA MET A 84 25.55 2.90 -28.78
C MET A 84 24.81 4.15 -28.26
N SER A 85 24.79 5.23 -29.04
CA SER A 85 24.20 6.52 -28.66
C SER A 85 22.75 6.67 -29.13
N PHE A 86 22.04 7.72 -28.68
CA PHE A 86 20.67 8.03 -29.11
C PHE A 86 20.60 8.88 -30.40
N GLN A 87 21.74 9.14 -31.03
CA GLN A 87 21.89 10.05 -32.17
C GLN A 87 22.75 9.41 -33.28
N GLY A 88 22.74 10.02 -34.46
CA GLY A 88 23.54 9.55 -35.59
C GLY A 88 23.26 8.08 -35.94
N LEU A 89 24.33 7.28 -36.08
CA LEU A 89 24.22 5.85 -36.37
C LEU A 89 23.46 5.05 -35.31
N GLY A 90 23.38 5.48 -34.05
CA GLY A 90 22.58 4.80 -33.04
C GLY A 90 21.07 4.83 -33.26
N ARG A 91 20.57 5.70 -34.16
CA ARG A 91 19.19 5.65 -34.65
C ARG A 91 18.98 4.68 -35.80
N CYS A 92 20.06 4.34 -36.50
CA CYS A 92 20.05 3.43 -37.63
C CYS A 92 20.36 2.02 -37.16
N THR A 93 21.55 1.81 -36.60
CA THR A 93 22.05 0.53 -36.13
C THR A 93 22.36 0.56 -34.63
N PRO A 94 21.35 0.59 -33.74
CA PRO A 94 21.58 0.59 -32.30
C PRO A 94 22.30 -0.68 -31.84
N THR A 95 23.42 -0.51 -31.13
CA THR A 95 24.19 -1.61 -30.54
C THR A 95 24.30 -1.44 -29.03
N HIS A 96 24.39 -2.56 -28.30
CA HIS A 96 24.46 -2.56 -26.85
C HIS A 96 25.89 -2.75 -26.33
N GLY A 97 26.76 -3.40 -27.12
CA GLY A 97 28.14 -3.62 -26.74
C GLY A 97 29.05 -3.93 -27.92
N ASN A 98 30.32 -3.57 -27.75
CA ASN A 98 31.42 -3.97 -28.61
C ASN A 98 32.51 -4.55 -27.70
N GLY A 99 32.84 -5.82 -27.94
CA GLY A 99 33.72 -6.62 -27.08
C GLY A 99 35.16 -6.14 -27.05
N GLU A 100 35.66 -5.55 -28.12
CA GLU A 100 37.08 -5.19 -28.24
C GLU A 100 37.28 -3.95 -29.13
N VAL A 101 37.83 -2.88 -28.55
CA VAL A 101 38.12 -1.64 -29.24
C VAL A 101 39.54 -1.21 -28.92
N TRP A 102 40.32 -0.94 -29.97
CA TRP A 102 41.63 -0.30 -29.87
C TRP A 102 41.45 1.21 -29.68
N PRO A 103 41.83 1.78 -28.52
CA PRO A 103 41.59 3.19 -28.24
C PRO A 103 42.55 4.12 -29.00
N ASN A 104 43.78 3.67 -29.26
CA ASN A 104 44.80 4.47 -29.94
C ASN A 104 44.31 4.93 -31.32
N GLY A 105 44.45 6.23 -31.60
CA GLY A 105 43.97 6.85 -32.84
C GLY A 105 42.45 7.02 -32.95
N LYS A 106 41.64 6.40 -32.09
CA LYS A 106 40.16 6.43 -32.15
C LYS A 106 39.50 7.18 -30.99
N LEU A 107 40.24 7.50 -29.92
CA LEU A 107 39.73 8.15 -28.71
C LEU A 107 38.89 9.41 -28.98
N LYS A 108 39.33 10.32 -29.86
CA LYS A 108 38.58 11.55 -30.16
C LYS A 108 37.17 11.26 -30.72
N THR A 109 37.04 10.27 -31.59
CA THR A 109 35.77 9.85 -32.19
C THR A 109 34.89 9.17 -31.15
N ILE A 110 35.47 8.29 -30.34
CA ILE A 110 34.78 7.53 -29.30
C ILE A 110 34.29 8.45 -28.17
N GLU A 111 35.13 9.39 -27.71
CA GLU A 111 34.82 10.31 -26.61
C GLU A 111 33.74 11.32 -26.95
N ALA A 112 33.48 11.59 -28.24
CA ALA A 112 32.35 12.41 -28.67
C ALA A 112 30.99 11.87 -28.19
N PHE A 113 30.91 10.56 -27.88
CA PHE A 113 29.71 9.87 -27.39
C PHE A 113 29.91 9.26 -25.99
N ALA A 114 30.86 9.78 -25.20
CA ALA A 114 31.13 9.30 -23.84
C ALA A 114 29.94 9.46 -22.87
N ASN A 115 28.98 10.33 -23.17
CA ASN A 115 27.75 10.49 -22.39
C ASN A 115 26.73 9.35 -22.59
N ALA A 116 26.88 8.55 -23.64
CA ALA A 116 25.98 7.45 -23.98
C ALA A 116 26.65 6.07 -23.81
N THR A 117 27.95 6.03 -23.53
CA THR A 117 28.72 4.79 -23.42
C THR A 117 29.42 4.66 -22.07
N LYS A 118 29.76 3.42 -21.70
CA LYS A 118 30.67 3.09 -20.60
C LYS A 118 31.77 2.19 -21.14
N ARG A 119 33.02 2.51 -20.80
CA ARG A 119 34.17 1.66 -21.10
C ARG A 119 34.49 0.72 -19.94
N THR A 120 34.93 -0.49 -20.27
CA THR A 120 35.41 -1.54 -19.36
C THR A 120 36.70 -2.15 -19.95
N THR A 121 37.45 -2.91 -19.17
CA THR A 121 38.64 -3.61 -19.64
C THR A 121 38.25 -4.93 -20.29
N THR A 122 38.91 -5.30 -21.38
CA THR A 122 38.79 -6.66 -21.95
C THR A 122 39.54 -7.71 -21.12
N GLY A 123 40.51 -7.29 -20.30
CA GLY A 123 41.40 -8.17 -19.53
C GLY A 123 42.73 -8.50 -20.22
N TYR A 124 42.91 -8.07 -21.48
CA TYR A 124 44.12 -8.25 -22.27
C TYR A 124 44.54 -6.96 -23.01
N GLY A 125 45.75 -6.97 -23.57
CA GLY A 125 46.36 -5.81 -24.22
C GLY A 125 46.70 -6.05 -25.68
N GLY A 126 46.70 -4.98 -26.46
CA GLY A 126 47.17 -4.93 -27.83
C GLY A 126 48.61 -4.40 -27.90
N LEU A 127 49.40 -4.98 -28.80
CA LEU A 127 50.78 -4.57 -29.06
C LEU A 127 51.09 -4.62 -30.56
N SER A 128 51.36 -3.45 -31.15
CA SER A 128 51.93 -3.36 -32.50
C SER A 128 53.46 -3.49 -32.47
N GLY A 129 54.04 -3.99 -33.54
CA GLY A 129 55.50 -4.12 -33.64
C GLY A 129 56.00 -4.45 -35.04
N LEU A 130 57.32 -4.35 -35.20
CA LEU A 130 58.02 -4.94 -36.33
C LEU A 130 58.54 -6.32 -35.92
N TYR A 131 58.38 -7.29 -36.80
CA TYR A 131 58.77 -8.68 -36.61
C TYR A 131 59.65 -9.13 -37.76
N THR A 132 60.53 -10.09 -37.48
CA THR A 132 61.25 -10.88 -38.48
C THR A 132 61.04 -12.36 -38.20
N LEU A 133 61.50 -13.23 -39.09
CA LEU A 133 61.45 -14.67 -38.86
C LEU A 133 62.45 -15.07 -37.77
N THR A 134 62.05 -15.96 -36.85
CA THR A 134 62.95 -16.55 -35.85
C THR A 134 64.15 -17.23 -36.52
N ASP A 135 63.91 -17.88 -37.66
CA ASP A 135 64.95 -18.50 -38.47
C ASP A 135 65.97 -17.47 -39.00
N ASN A 136 65.55 -16.23 -39.29
CA ASN A 136 66.49 -15.17 -39.69
C ASN A 136 67.40 -14.79 -38.52
N VAL A 137 66.83 -14.60 -37.33
CA VAL A 137 67.61 -14.30 -36.11
C VAL A 137 68.64 -15.39 -35.84
N ASN A 138 68.20 -16.66 -35.90
CA ASN A 138 69.04 -17.83 -35.69
C ASN A 138 70.16 -17.98 -36.75
N GLU A 139 69.93 -17.54 -37.99
CA GLU A 139 70.97 -17.57 -39.03
C GLU A 139 71.94 -16.40 -38.94
N ILE A 140 71.50 -15.23 -38.47
CA ILE A 140 72.32 -14.02 -38.39
C ILE A 140 73.27 -14.10 -37.18
N ILE A 141 72.82 -14.66 -36.05
CA ILE A 141 73.66 -14.82 -34.85
C ILE A 141 74.82 -15.82 -35.05
N LYS A 142 74.78 -16.64 -36.11
CA LYS A 142 75.89 -17.52 -36.48
C LYS A 142 77.10 -16.78 -37.05
N GLY A 143 76.95 -15.52 -37.45
CA GLY A 143 78.01 -14.73 -38.06
C GLY A 143 78.62 -15.44 -39.28
N PRO A 144 79.94 -15.65 -39.34
CA PRO A 144 80.60 -16.36 -40.44
C PRO A 144 80.11 -17.79 -40.71
N ALA A 145 79.45 -18.42 -39.74
CA ALA A 145 78.89 -19.78 -39.89
C ALA A 145 77.44 -19.77 -40.45
N SER A 146 76.91 -18.61 -40.83
CA SER A 146 75.58 -18.51 -41.44
C SER A 146 75.51 -19.26 -42.77
N THR A 147 74.40 -19.96 -43.01
CA THR A 147 74.18 -20.70 -44.27
C THR A 147 73.32 -19.93 -45.27
N LYS A 148 72.66 -18.86 -44.80
CA LYS A 148 71.73 -18.05 -45.59
C LYS A 148 72.22 -16.63 -45.88
N GLY A 149 73.16 -16.11 -45.09
CA GLY A 149 73.74 -14.79 -45.24
C GLY A 149 75.27 -14.82 -45.21
N SER A 150 75.88 -13.71 -45.60
CA SER A 150 77.33 -13.52 -45.51
C SER A 150 77.58 -12.46 -44.45
N PHE A 151 77.98 -12.88 -43.26
CA PHE A 151 78.23 -12.00 -42.12
C PHE A 151 79.68 -12.14 -41.63
N SER A 152 80.36 -11.03 -41.39
CA SER A 152 81.72 -10.99 -40.85
C SER A 152 81.74 -11.30 -39.35
N GLU A 153 80.65 -10.99 -38.64
CA GLU A 153 80.46 -11.26 -37.21
C GLU A 153 78.96 -11.51 -36.91
N PRO A 154 78.61 -12.04 -35.72
CA PRO A 154 77.22 -12.15 -35.29
C PRO A 154 76.54 -10.78 -35.14
N PHE A 155 75.32 -10.64 -35.65
CA PHE A 155 74.47 -9.46 -35.44
C PHE A 155 73.14 -9.83 -34.74
N SER A 156 72.52 -8.85 -34.09
CA SER A 156 71.24 -8.96 -33.38
C SER A 156 70.10 -8.49 -34.28
N ALA A 157 69.47 -9.41 -35.01
CA ALA A 157 68.34 -9.08 -35.87
C ALA A 157 67.02 -8.86 -35.11
N ASP A 158 66.99 -9.22 -33.84
CA ASP A 158 65.93 -8.97 -32.87
C ASP A 158 66.07 -7.60 -32.16
N TYR A 159 67.12 -6.83 -32.47
CA TYR A 159 67.35 -5.50 -31.88
C TYR A 159 67.71 -4.45 -32.94
N TRP A 160 67.10 -3.26 -32.84
CA TRP A 160 67.13 -2.27 -33.92
C TRP A 160 68.53 -1.74 -34.30
N ARG A 161 69.50 -1.71 -33.38
CA ARG A 161 70.77 -0.97 -33.57
C ARG A 161 71.59 -1.45 -34.76
N ASP A 162 71.64 -2.76 -34.96
CA ASP A 162 72.48 -3.34 -36.02
C ASP A 162 71.93 -3.02 -37.41
N TYR A 163 70.63 -2.72 -37.53
CA TYR A 163 70.03 -2.25 -38.78
C TYR A 163 70.50 -0.85 -39.19
N ALA A 164 70.95 -0.03 -38.24
CA ALA A 164 71.47 1.30 -38.51
C ALA A 164 72.99 1.31 -38.79
N SER A 165 73.73 0.35 -38.24
CA SER A 165 75.21 0.31 -38.31
C SER A 165 75.76 -0.70 -39.32
N SER A 166 75.09 -1.84 -39.57
CA SER A 166 75.61 -2.94 -40.38
C SER A 166 75.04 -2.94 -41.80
N THR A 167 75.92 -2.78 -42.80
CA THR A 167 75.54 -2.94 -44.21
C THR A 167 75.25 -4.40 -44.57
N GLU A 168 75.85 -5.37 -43.87
CA GLU A 168 75.65 -6.80 -44.13
C GLU A 168 74.23 -7.22 -43.72
N LEU A 169 73.75 -6.73 -42.57
CA LEU A 169 72.37 -6.92 -42.13
C LEU A 169 71.38 -6.23 -43.08
N VAL A 170 71.67 -5.00 -43.52
CA VAL A 170 70.84 -4.29 -44.51
C VAL A 170 70.76 -5.05 -45.83
N ASN A 171 71.87 -5.62 -46.30
CA ASN A 171 71.91 -6.43 -47.52
C ASN A 171 71.12 -7.74 -47.39
N PHE A 172 71.10 -8.34 -46.19
CA PHE A 172 70.32 -9.57 -45.94
C PHE A 172 68.81 -9.33 -46.11
N TYR A 173 68.31 -8.19 -45.63
CA TYR A 173 66.90 -7.76 -45.75
C TYR A 173 66.64 -6.81 -46.93
N SER A 174 67.56 -6.74 -47.90
CA SER A 174 67.50 -5.75 -48.97
C SER A 174 66.23 -5.87 -49.80
N ILE A 175 65.63 -4.72 -50.12
CA ILE A 175 64.51 -4.62 -51.07
C ILE A 175 64.83 -5.21 -52.45
N ALA A 176 66.09 -5.23 -52.88
CA ALA A 176 66.50 -5.82 -54.16
C ALA A 176 66.30 -7.34 -54.22
N ARG A 177 66.16 -8.01 -53.07
CA ARG A 177 65.87 -9.44 -52.97
C ARG A 177 64.37 -9.74 -52.87
N ALA A 178 63.53 -8.70 -52.71
CA ALA A 178 62.11 -8.85 -52.47
C ALA A 178 61.31 -8.92 -53.77
N ASN A 179 60.26 -9.75 -53.78
CA ASN A 179 59.29 -9.76 -54.87
C ASN A 179 58.17 -8.73 -54.60
N LEU A 180 58.41 -7.47 -54.98
CA LEU A 180 57.46 -6.38 -54.73
C LEU A 180 56.09 -6.60 -55.37
N SER A 181 55.98 -7.36 -56.47
CA SER A 181 54.68 -7.66 -57.09
C SER A 181 53.76 -8.49 -56.18
N GLN A 182 54.36 -9.33 -55.33
CA GLN A 182 53.66 -10.17 -54.35
C GLN A 182 53.28 -9.39 -53.09
N LEU A 183 53.89 -8.23 -52.81
CA LEU A 183 53.62 -7.43 -51.63
C LEU A 183 52.80 -6.17 -51.96
N VAL A 184 53.27 -5.34 -52.88
CA VAL A 184 52.80 -3.97 -53.05
C VAL A 184 51.45 -3.90 -53.74
N VAL A 185 50.56 -3.05 -53.22
CA VAL A 185 49.31 -2.64 -53.87
C VAL A 185 49.33 -1.11 -53.97
N PRO A 186 49.61 -0.52 -55.15
CA PRO A 186 49.77 0.92 -55.29
C PRO A 186 48.58 1.76 -54.82
N SER A 187 47.35 1.23 -54.91
CA SER A 187 46.14 1.91 -54.42
C SER A 187 46.06 1.98 -52.90
N MET A 188 46.78 1.15 -52.15
CA MET A 188 46.78 1.19 -50.68
C MET A 188 47.52 2.40 -50.15
N CYS A 189 48.65 2.77 -50.75
CA CYS A 189 49.36 4.02 -50.46
C CYS A 189 49.57 4.84 -51.75
N PRO A 190 48.57 5.63 -52.17
CA PRO A 190 48.65 6.43 -53.38
C PRO A 190 49.78 7.46 -53.32
N ASN A 191 50.29 7.86 -54.49
CA ASN A 191 51.37 8.83 -54.59
C ASN A 191 51.05 10.13 -53.83
N GLY A 192 51.95 10.55 -52.95
CA GLY A 192 51.78 11.73 -52.09
C GLY A 192 51.08 11.46 -50.75
N THR A 193 50.51 10.27 -50.54
CA THR A 193 49.95 9.85 -49.23
C THR A 193 51.06 9.24 -48.39
N LEU A 194 51.24 9.68 -47.13
CA LEU A 194 52.34 9.25 -46.25
C LEU A 194 53.74 9.26 -46.89
N GLY A 195 53.97 10.20 -47.81
CA GLY A 195 55.19 10.25 -48.64
C GLY A 195 55.45 8.97 -49.42
N CYS A 196 54.41 8.31 -49.94
CA CYS A 196 54.52 7.16 -50.82
C CYS A 196 54.72 7.56 -52.29
N ILE A 197 55.46 6.70 -53.00
CA ILE A 197 55.51 6.61 -54.46
C ILE A 197 55.36 5.12 -54.81
N ASP A 198 54.45 4.82 -55.73
CA ASP A 198 54.13 3.47 -56.22
C ASP A 198 53.84 2.45 -55.10
N GLY A 199 53.14 2.89 -54.05
CA GLY A 199 52.76 2.04 -52.92
C GLY A 199 53.84 1.83 -51.84
N CYS A 200 54.98 2.51 -51.94
CA CYS A 200 56.02 2.47 -50.90
C CYS A 200 56.47 3.87 -50.49
N SER A 201 56.79 4.07 -49.21
CA SER A 201 57.56 5.23 -48.72
C SER A 201 58.97 4.80 -48.32
N LYS A 202 59.88 5.75 -48.07
CA LYS A 202 61.26 5.44 -47.67
C LYS A 202 61.81 6.41 -46.63
N SER A 203 62.79 5.95 -45.85
CA SER A 203 63.48 6.79 -44.86
C SER A 203 64.54 7.71 -45.48
N PRO A 204 64.93 8.82 -44.81
CA PRO A 204 66.03 9.67 -45.25
C PRO A 204 67.37 8.94 -45.33
N ALA A 205 67.60 8.02 -44.38
CA ALA A 205 68.77 7.15 -44.39
C ALA A 205 68.81 6.27 -45.65
N CYS A 206 67.64 5.84 -46.16
CA CYS A 206 67.57 5.12 -47.43
C CYS A 206 67.90 6.02 -48.63
N THR A 207 67.35 7.24 -48.67
CA THR A 207 67.71 8.22 -49.71
C THR A 207 69.22 8.46 -49.77
N GLU A 208 69.87 8.56 -48.61
CA GLU A 208 71.32 8.74 -48.54
C GLU A 208 72.09 7.45 -48.88
N ALA A 209 71.59 6.28 -48.49
CA ALA A 209 72.17 4.99 -48.86
C ALA A 209 72.18 4.81 -50.39
N GLU A 210 71.08 5.11 -51.07
CA GLU A 210 70.96 4.99 -52.53
C GLU A 210 71.90 5.93 -53.29
N LYS A 211 72.06 7.17 -52.82
CA LYS A 211 73.07 8.11 -53.38
C LYS A 211 74.47 7.53 -53.30
N ASN A 212 74.77 6.77 -52.24
CA ASN A 212 76.04 6.11 -52.02
C ASN A 212 76.08 4.69 -52.61
N SER A 213 75.15 4.31 -53.49
CA SER A 213 75.04 2.97 -54.10
C SER A 213 74.93 1.82 -53.08
N LYS A 214 74.38 2.10 -51.90
CA LYS A 214 74.07 1.10 -50.87
C LYS A 214 72.60 0.68 -50.94
N GLN A 215 72.30 -0.48 -50.35
CA GLN A 215 70.96 -1.04 -50.31
C GLN A 215 70.14 -0.49 -49.13
N CYS A 216 68.83 -0.70 -49.17
CA CYS A 216 67.90 -0.42 -48.07
C CYS A 216 67.11 -1.68 -47.71
N ILE A 217 66.72 -1.82 -46.44
CA ILE A 217 65.85 -2.91 -45.99
C ILE A 217 64.43 -2.71 -46.51
N LEU A 218 63.70 -3.81 -46.72
CA LEU A 218 62.26 -3.79 -46.93
C LEU A 218 61.52 -4.08 -45.62
N VAL A 219 60.62 -3.17 -45.25
CA VAL A 219 59.59 -3.39 -44.23
C VAL A 219 58.25 -3.58 -44.94
N ALA A 220 57.70 -4.78 -44.85
CA ALA A 220 56.38 -5.12 -45.37
C ALA A 220 55.30 -4.57 -44.43
N MET A 221 54.46 -3.68 -44.94
CA MET A 221 53.40 -3.02 -44.20
C MET A 221 52.02 -3.50 -44.67
N MET A 222 51.05 -3.47 -43.75
CA MET A 222 49.65 -3.80 -44.04
C MET A 222 48.95 -2.58 -44.66
N ASP A 223 48.05 -1.95 -43.90
CA ASP A 223 47.31 -0.76 -44.29
C ASP A 223 47.99 0.50 -43.73
N PRO A 224 48.18 1.58 -44.51
CA PRO A 224 48.75 2.83 -44.02
C PRO A 224 47.90 3.56 -42.98
N GLY A 225 46.61 3.23 -42.86
CA GLY A 225 45.70 3.71 -41.82
C GLY A 225 45.95 3.10 -40.43
N TYR A 226 46.71 1.99 -40.34
CA TYR A 226 47.11 1.39 -39.07
C TYR A 226 48.37 2.06 -38.51
N ASP A 227 48.31 2.47 -37.24
CA ASP A 227 49.40 3.15 -36.52
C ASP A 227 50.08 4.25 -37.39
N VAL A 228 49.25 5.14 -37.95
CA VAL A 228 49.61 6.08 -39.02
C VAL A 228 50.95 6.78 -38.79
N GLY A 229 51.95 6.41 -39.61
CA GLY A 229 53.29 7.00 -39.61
C GLY A 229 54.18 6.63 -38.42
N PHE A 230 53.69 5.84 -37.45
CA PHE A 230 54.42 5.52 -36.22
C PHE A 230 55.70 4.73 -36.50
N PHE A 231 55.59 3.57 -37.15
CA PHE A 231 56.74 2.70 -37.42
C PHE A 231 57.68 3.30 -38.47
N GLN A 232 57.13 4.03 -39.43
CA GLN A 232 57.91 4.75 -40.43
C GLN A 232 58.78 5.83 -39.77
N ALA A 233 58.20 6.62 -38.85
CA ALA A 233 58.94 7.61 -38.07
C ALA A 233 59.95 6.95 -37.12
N LEU A 234 59.58 5.89 -36.40
CA LEU A 234 60.45 5.15 -35.49
C LEU A 234 61.72 4.64 -36.17
N VAL A 235 61.56 3.99 -37.33
CA VAL A 235 62.66 3.43 -38.13
C VAL A 235 63.49 4.56 -38.75
N SER A 236 62.83 5.60 -39.27
CA SER A 236 63.49 6.78 -39.85
C SER A 236 64.34 7.53 -38.81
N ASN A 237 63.79 7.81 -37.63
CA ASN A 237 64.47 8.54 -36.57
C ASN A 237 65.58 7.70 -35.91
N SER A 238 65.50 6.37 -36.03
CA SER A 238 66.57 5.43 -35.68
C SER A 238 67.70 5.36 -36.72
N ASN A 239 67.63 6.18 -37.79
CA ASN A 239 68.62 6.25 -38.88
C ASN A 239 68.81 4.92 -39.64
N ILE A 240 67.74 4.11 -39.74
CA ILE A 240 67.76 2.85 -40.46
C ILE A 240 67.37 3.10 -41.94
N PRO A 241 68.16 2.64 -42.92
CA PRO A 241 67.86 2.79 -44.35
C PRO A 241 66.77 1.80 -44.77
N ALA A 242 65.50 2.23 -44.80
CA ALA A 242 64.34 1.36 -44.99
C ALA A 242 63.35 1.89 -46.04
N TYR A 243 62.74 0.94 -46.74
CA TYR A 243 61.51 1.09 -47.50
C TYR A 243 60.32 0.54 -46.71
N PHE A 244 59.19 1.24 -46.76
CA PHE A 244 57.92 0.81 -46.16
C PHE A 244 56.91 0.60 -47.28
N CYS A 245 56.58 -0.65 -47.57
CA CYS A 245 55.77 -1.01 -48.73
C CYS A 245 54.44 -1.63 -48.30
N PHE A 246 53.33 -1.10 -48.82
CA PHE A 246 51.98 -1.42 -48.35
C PHE A 246 51.29 -2.44 -49.27
N GLY A 247 50.81 -3.54 -48.67
CA GLY A 247 50.08 -4.59 -49.36
C GLY A 247 48.62 -4.76 -48.94
N GLY A 248 48.21 -4.15 -47.82
CA GLY A 248 47.00 -4.55 -47.10
C GLY A 248 47.21 -5.82 -46.28
N ASP A 249 46.24 -6.15 -45.43
CA ASP A 249 46.32 -7.27 -44.47
C ASP A 249 46.58 -8.62 -45.17
N ALA A 250 45.64 -9.08 -46.00
CA ALA A 250 45.73 -10.39 -46.66
C ALA A 250 47.01 -10.56 -47.49
N LYS A 251 47.33 -9.59 -48.36
CA LYS A 251 48.49 -9.70 -49.26
C LYS A 251 49.82 -9.61 -48.52
N MET A 252 49.91 -8.79 -47.46
CA MET A 252 51.09 -8.73 -46.60
C MET A 252 51.30 -10.07 -45.88
N ARG A 253 50.24 -10.65 -45.29
CA ARG A 253 50.31 -11.96 -44.63
C ARG A 253 50.71 -13.09 -45.60
N ASP A 254 50.14 -13.11 -46.81
CA ASP A 254 50.51 -14.07 -47.85
C ASP A 254 51.97 -13.92 -48.29
N TYR A 255 52.45 -12.68 -48.41
CA TYR A 255 53.85 -12.40 -48.72
C TYR A 255 54.79 -12.91 -47.62
N VAL A 256 54.51 -12.60 -46.35
CA VAL A 256 55.34 -13.04 -45.21
C VAL A 256 55.37 -14.56 -45.11
N THR A 257 54.22 -15.23 -45.24
CA THR A 257 54.15 -16.69 -45.17
C THR A 257 54.83 -17.37 -46.37
N SER A 258 54.71 -16.79 -47.57
CA SER A 258 55.45 -17.20 -48.77
C SER A 258 56.98 -17.12 -48.55
N VAL A 259 57.48 -15.98 -48.09
CA VAL A 259 58.91 -15.77 -47.81
C VAL A 259 59.41 -16.73 -46.74
N MET A 260 58.63 -16.94 -45.67
CA MET A 260 58.94 -17.89 -44.61
C MET A 260 59.06 -19.32 -45.15
N ARG A 261 58.11 -19.78 -45.98
CA ARG A 261 58.14 -21.12 -46.58
C ARG A 261 59.31 -21.29 -47.56
N ALA A 262 59.69 -20.23 -48.27
CA ALA A 262 60.86 -20.20 -49.13
C ALA A 262 62.19 -20.10 -48.37
N GLY A 263 62.15 -19.94 -47.03
CA GLY A 263 63.34 -19.77 -46.20
C GLY A 263 64.08 -18.45 -46.41
N GLY A 264 63.41 -17.43 -46.95
CA GLY A 264 63.96 -16.10 -47.24
C GLY A 264 63.96 -15.17 -46.02
N ALA A 265 64.21 -13.88 -46.26
CA ALA A 265 64.31 -12.85 -45.24
C ALA A 265 63.23 -11.77 -45.41
N VAL A 266 62.56 -11.40 -44.32
CA VAL A 266 61.53 -10.36 -44.32
C VAL A 266 61.45 -9.67 -42.96
N ILE A 267 61.23 -8.36 -42.98
CA ILE A 267 60.79 -7.58 -41.83
C ILE A 267 59.37 -7.13 -42.15
N PHE A 268 58.46 -7.29 -41.21
CA PHE A 268 57.06 -6.95 -41.44
C PHE A 268 56.43 -6.33 -40.20
N TYR A 269 55.42 -5.50 -40.44
CA TYR A 269 54.54 -4.98 -39.40
C TYR A 269 53.48 -6.02 -39.03
N ALA A 270 53.24 -6.20 -37.74
CA ALA A 270 52.11 -6.96 -37.24
C ALA A 270 51.66 -6.44 -35.87
N PHE A 271 50.44 -6.78 -35.48
CA PHE A 271 49.88 -6.48 -34.16
C PHE A 271 49.50 -7.79 -33.46
N GLN A 272 49.55 -7.77 -32.14
CA GLN A 272 49.00 -8.81 -31.27
C GLN A 272 47.83 -8.21 -30.49
N PRO A 273 46.76 -8.97 -30.19
CA PRO A 273 46.54 -10.37 -30.58
C PRO A 273 46.18 -10.52 -32.08
N ASP A 274 46.76 -11.50 -32.76
CA ASP A 274 46.43 -11.88 -34.15
C ASP A 274 46.70 -13.37 -34.38
N ILE A 275 45.95 -13.99 -35.29
CA ILE A 275 46.02 -15.44 -35.56
C ILE A 275 47.34 -15.89 -36.19
N ILE A 276 48.11 -15.01 -36.85
CA ILE A 276 49.36 -15.40 -37.51
C ILE A 276 50.38 -16.02 -36.54
N PHE A 277 50.39 -15.56 -35.27
CA PHE A 277 51.27 -16.06 -34.22
C PHE A 277 50.86 -17.45 -33.69
N HIS A 278 49.59 -17.81 -33.86
CA HIS A 278 49.02 -19.10 -33.47
C HIS A 278 49.01 -20.11 -34.63
N GLU A 279 48.88 -19.63 -35.88
CA GLU A 279 49.08 -20.44 -37.09
C GLU A 279 50.52 -20.95 -37.22
N TYR A 280 51.50 -20.12 -36.84
CA TYR A 280 52.92 -20.43 -36.96
C TYR A 280 53.65 -20.19 -35.63
N PRO A 281 53.39 -21.01 -34.59
CA PRO A 281 53.93 -20.79 -33.25
C PRO A 281 55.46 -20.82 -33.25
N GLY A 282 56.07 -19.79 -32.65
CA GLY A 282 57.52 -19.66 -32.52
C GLY A 282 58.28 -19.29 -33.80
N LYS A 283 57.57 -18.96 -34.91
CA LYS A 283 58.21 -18.61 -36.20
C LYS A 283 58.55 -17.15 -36.38
N PHE A 284 58.05 -16.27 -35.53
CA PHE A 284 58.30 -14.83 -35.60
C PHE A 284 58.94 -14.31 -34.32
N THR A 285 59.93 -13.43 -34.48
CA THR A 285 60.62 -12.72 -33.41
C THR A 285 60.39 -11.23 -33.57
N ARG A 286 59.97 -10.56 -32.49
CA ARG A 286 59.78 -9.11 -32.47
C ARG A 286 61.14 -8.40 -32.48
N ILE A 287 61.26 -7.34 -33.25
CA ILE A 287 62.42 -6.44 -33.26
C ILE A 287 62.21 -5.40 -32.17
N ALA A 288 63.08 -5.39 -31.16
CA ALA A 288 63.00 -4.48 -30.03
C ALA A 288 63.62 -3.11 -30.37
N PHE A 289 62.85 -2.04 -30.12
CA PHE A 289 63.28 -0.64 -30.16
C PHE A 289 63.51 -0.10 -28.73
N PRO A 290 64.00 1.14 -28.55
CA PRO A 290 64.11 1.72 -27.21
C PRO A 290 62.75 1.67 -26.49
N PRO A 291 62.69 1.33 -25.19
CA PRO A 291 61.42 1.16 -24.48
C PRO A 291 60.47 2.34 -24.68
N SER A 292 59.16 2.06 -24.77
CA SER A 292 58.12 3.06 -25.01
C SER A 292 58.18 4.21 -24.00
N ASP A 293 58.24 5.44 -24.49
CA ASP A 293 58.18 6.65 -23.66
C ASP A 293 56.85 7.40 -23.89
N PRO A 294 55.97 7.49 -22.88
CA PRO A 294 54.69 8.19 -23.00
C PRO A 294 54.81 9.64 -23.47
N ALA A 295 55.87 10.36 -23.09
CA ALA A 295 56.06 11.76 -23.51
C ALA A 295 56.42 11.85 -25.00
N ASN A 296 57.21 10.92 -25.50
CA ASN A 296 57.54 10.82 -26.92
C ASN A 296 56.32 10.45 -27.76
N ILE A 297 55.52 9.49 -27.29
CA ILE A 297 54.30 9.02 -27.97
C ILE A 297 53.22 10.12 -27.97
N ALA A 298 53.06 10.86 -26.88
CA ALA A 298 52.11 11.97 -26.80
C ALA A 298 52.40 13.10 -27.81
N ASN A 299 53.66 13.23 -28.24
CA ASN A 299 54.09 14.20 -29.25
C ASN A 299 54.06 13.65 -30.69
N ALA A 300 53.59 12.41 -30.90
CA ALA A 300 53.45 11.84 -32.23
C ALA A 300 52.50 12.67 -33.09
N THR A 301 52.92 13.04 -34.29
CA THR A 301 52.10 13.86 -35.22
C THR A 301 51.11 13.03 -36.03
N ASN A 302 51.13 11.70 -35.90
CA ASN A 302 50.34 10.73 -36.67
C ASN A 302 50.47 10.93 -38.19
N SER A 303 51.69 11.19 -38.64
CA SER A 303 52.01 11.49 -40.02
C SER A 303 53.39 10.92 -40.37
N PHE A 304 53.64 10.75 -41.67
CA PHE A 304 54.96 10.45 -42.22
C PHE A 304 55.07 11.01 -43.64
N GLY A 305 56.27 11.38 -44.09
CA GLY A 305 56.49 11.85 -45.47
C GLY A 305 55.90 13.24 -45.78
N GLU A 306 55.61 14.03 -44.75
CA GLU A 306 55.02 15.37 -44.82
C GLU A 306 55.90 16.35 -45.61
N ASN A 307 57.21 16.11 -45.53
CA ASN A 307 58.25 16.88 -46.22
C ASN A 307 58.63 16.29 -47.58
N GLY A 308 57.88 15.29 -48.08
CA GLY A 308 58.12 14.62 -49.35
C GLY A 308 58.81 13.26 -49.23
N TYR A 309 58.91 12.56 -50.38
CA TYR A 309 59.42 11.20 -50.48
C TYR A 309 60.89 11.09 -50.06
N GLY A 310 61.18 10.31 -49.02
CA GLY A 310 62.55 10.08 -48.55
C GLY A 310 63.18 11.28 -47.83
N ASN A 311 62.39 12.26 -47.39
CA ASN A 311 62.84 13.40 -46.61
C ASN A 311 62.59 13.21 -45.11
N VAL A 312 63.28 14.00 -44.27
CA VAL A 312 63.18 13.91 -42.81
C VAL A 312 61.73 14.16 -42.36
N THR A 313 61.18 13.27 -41.53
CA THR A 313 59.83 13.43 -40.98
C THR A 313 59.83 14.44 -39.83
N SER A 314 58.73 15.17 -39.66
CA SER A 314 58.47 16.00 -38.49
C SER A 314 57.93 15.22 -37.29
N ASN A 315 57.56 13.94 -37.48
CA ASN A 315 57.05 13.07 -36.43
C ASN A 315 58.20 12.64 -35.47
N PRO A 316 58.18 13.02 -34.18
CA PRO A 316 59.33 12.84 -33.29
C PRO A 316 59.46 11.43 -32.69
N VAL A 317 58.61 10.48 -33.08
CA VAL A 317 58.58 9.11 -32.52
C VAL A 317 59.94 8.42 -32.65
N LYS A 318 60.49 7.96 -31.52
CA LYS A 318 61.82 7.34 -31.43
C LYS A 318 61.89 6.20 -30.40
N THR A 319 60.74 5.84 -29.84
CA THR A 319 60.57 4.76 -28.86
C THR A 319 59.56 3.75 -29.37
N ASP A 320 59.63 2.53 -28.84
CA ASP A 320 58.82 1.40 -29.24
C ASP A 320 57.32 1.61 -28.95
N TYR A 321 56.47 0.87 -29.64
CA TYR A 321 55.02 0.96 -29.47
C TYR A 321 54.61 0.47 -28.06
N PRO A 322 53.79 1.23 -27.32
CA PRO A 322 53.39 0.83 -25.98
C PRO A 322 52.40 -0.34 -26.03
N MET A 323 52.48 -1.25 -25.07
CA MET A 323 51.37 -2.19 -24.84
C MET A 323 50.16 -1.38 -24.37
N THR A 324 49.04 -1.53 -25.06
CA THR A 324 47.82 -0.75 -24.81
C THR A 324 46.67 -1.64 -24.38
N PRO A 325 45.92 -1.29 -23.32
CA PRO A 325 44.77 -2.08 -22.92
C PRO A 325 43.68 -1.99 -23.98
N LEU A 326 43.17 -3.15 -24.40
CA LEU A 326 41.99 -3.19 -25.27
C LEU A 326 40.75 -3.02 -24.41
N LEU A 327 39.81 -2.22 -24.91
CA LEU A 327 38.67 -1.77 -24.13
C LEU A 327 37.38 -2.35 -24.70
N GLN A 328 36.48 -2.72 -23.79
CA GLN A 328 35.11 -3.04 -24.13
C GLN A 328 34.24 -1.79 -23.96
N TYR A 329 33.33 -1.55 -24.89
CA TYR A 329 32.37 -0.46 -24.80
C TYR A 329 30.95 -1.01 -24.71
N ILE A 330 30.15 -0.44 -23.80
CA ILE A 330 28.75 -0.80 -23.60
C ILE A 330 27.87 0.43 -23.61
N SER A 331 26.64 0.29 -24.12
CA SER A 331 25.64 1.35 -24.11
C SER A 331 25.13 1.60 -22.69
N LEU A 332 24.95 2.87 -22.33
CA LEU A 332 24.35 3.25 -21.05
C LEU A 332 22.86 2.90 -20.94
N VAL A 333 22.21 2.51 -22.04
CA VAL A 333 20.84 1.97 -22.02
C VAL A 333 20.74 0.73 -21.13
N LEU A 334 21.81 -0.08 -21.06
CA LEU A 334 21.84 -1.27 -20.23
C LEU A 334 21.69 -0.96 -18.73
N LYS A 335 21.95 0.28 -18.27
CA LYS A 335 21.82 0.67 -16.85
C LYS A 335 20.43 0.42 -16.27
N ALA A 336 19.39 0.35 -17.11
CA ALA A 336 18.05 -0.01 -16.68
C ALA A 336 17.98 -1.42 -16.08
N ASP A 337 18.87 -2.32 -16.53
CA ASP A 337 19.04 -3.67 -16.00
C ASP A 337 20.37 -3.79 -15.25
N THR A 338 20.28 -3.79 -13.92
CA THR A 338 21.45 -3.85 -13.04
C THR A 338 22.17 -5.20 -13.11
N ARG A 339 21.45 -6.30 -13.39
CA ARG A 339 22.04 -7.64 -13.51
C ARG A 339 22.85 -7.75 -14.79
N LEU A 340 22.25 -7.37 -15.91
CA LEU A 340 22.92 -7.36 -17.22
C LEU A 340 24.13 -6.42 -17.19
N THR A 341 23.95 -5.19 -16.70
CA THR A 341 25.07 -4.22 -16.59
C THR A 341 26.19 -4.78 -15.72
N SER A 342 25.88 -5.35 -14.56
CA SER A 342 26.89 -5.94 -13.68
C SER A 342 27.66 -7.06 -14.38
N PHE A 343 26.95 -8.00 -14.99
CA PHE A 343 27.55 -9.15 -15.68
C PHE A 343 28.50 -8.69 -16.80
N VAL A 344 28.03 -7.84 -17.71
CA VAL A 344 28.83 -7.36 -18.85
C VAL A 344 30.03 -6.53 -18.39
N THR A 345 29.95 -5.85 -17.23
CA THR A 345 31.10 -5.13 -16.67
C THR A 345 32.11 -5.98 -15.92
N GLN A 346 31.73 -7.19 -15.50
CA GLN A 346 32.63 -8.16 -14.85
C GLN A 346 33.28 -9.11 -15.85
N PHE A 347 32.64 -9.30 -17.00
CA PHE A 347 33.18 -10.05 -18.12
C PHE A 347 34.55 -9.50 -18.54
N GLN A 348 35.54 -10.38 -18.54
CA GLN A 348 36.92 -10.10 -18.96
C GLN A 348 37.61 -11.43 -19.28
N LEU A 349 38.50 -11.43 -20.27
CA LEU A 349 39.34 -12.57 -20.62
C LEU A 349 40.79 -12.24 -20.24
N ALA A 350 41.48 -13.15 -19.54
CA ALA A 350 42.90 -12.96 -19.31
C ALA A 350 43.68 -13.12 -20.63
N GLN A 351 44.89 -12.54 -20.71
CA GLN A 351 45.76 -12.70 -21.90
C GLN A 351 45.95 -14.17 -22.29
N LEU A 352 46.22 -15.05 -21.30
CA LEU A 352 46.40 -16.49 -21.55
C LEU A 352 45.12 -17.17 -22.04
N ASP A 353 43.94 -16.74 -21.57
CA ASP A 353 42.65 -17.24 -22.03
C ASP A 353 42.42 -16.91 -23.49
N LEU A 354 42.72 -15.66 -23.88
CA LEU A 354 42.64 -15.22 -25.27
C LEU A 354 43.62 -15.99 -26.17
N ASP A 355 44.86 -16.18 -25.73
CA ASP A 355 45.86 -16.92 -26.51
C ASP A 355 45.41 -18.39 -26.73
N ASN A 356 44.79 -19.02 -25.72
CA ASN A 356 44.21 -20.35 -25.85
C ASN A 356 42.99 -20.35 -26.80
N LEU A 357 42.10 -19.37 -26.69
CA LEU A 357 40.95 -19.20 -27.58
C LEU A 357 41.37 -19.03 -29.04
N LEU A 358 42.40 -18.23 -29.31
CA LEU A 358 42.92 -18.02 -30.66
C LEU A 358 43.61 -19.26 -31.22
N ARG A 359 44.29 -20.04 -30.38
CA ARG A 359 44.83 -21.35 -30.79
C ARG A 359 43.72 -22.32 -31.16
N ASP A 360 42.69 -22.44 -30.33
CA ASP A 360 41.55 -23.32 -30.59
C ASP A 360 40.77 -22.85 -31.83
N TYR A 361 40.61 -21.54 -32.02
CA TYR A 361 40.05 -20.95 -33.23
C TYR A 361 40.82 -21.37 -34.48
N VAL A 362 42.15 -21.26 -34.46
CA VAL A 362 43.02 -21.66 -35.59
C VAL A 362 42.91 -23.16 -35.87
N ASP A 363 42.81 -23.99 -34.85
CA ASP A 363 42.66 -25.44 -35.04
C ASP A 363 41.27 -25.81 -35.59
N HIS A 364 40.20 -25.16 -35.12
CA HIS A 364 38.86 -25.33 -35.66
C HIS A 364 38.71 -24.79 -37.07
N ALA A 365 39.38 -23.67 -37.41
CA ALA A 365 39.34 -23.09 -38.74
C ALA A 365 39.96 -23.98 -39.83
N LYS A 366 40.79 -24.96 -39.46
CA LYS A 366 41.34 -25.97 -40.40
C LYS A 366 40.32 -27.05 -40.76
N ASP A 367 39.28 -27.24 -39.95
CA ASP A 367 38.24 -28.25 -40.17
C ASP A 367 37.01 -27.62 -40.82
N ALA A 368 36.83 -27.87 -42.12
CA ALA A 368 35.71 -27.36 -42.89
C ALA A 368 34.33 -27.90 -42.43
N THR A 369 34.29 -28.91 -41.55
CA THR A 369 33.04 -29.42 -40.97
C THR A 369 32.51 -28.56 -39.84
N ILE A 370 33.33 -27.66 -39.27
CA ILE A 370 32.96 -26.73 -38.21
C ILE A 370 32.41 -25.44 -38.84
N PRO A 371 31.10 -25.14 -38.71
CA PRO A 371 30.50 -23.99 -39.39
C PRO A 371 30.97 -22.63 -38.84
N ASP A 372 31.20 -22.55 -37.53
CA ASP A 372 31.67 -21.33 -36.85
C ASP A 372 32.82 -21.68 -35.89
N PRO A 373 34.08 -21.51 -36.34
CA PRO A 373 35.26 -21.76 -35.50
C PRO A 373 35.35 -20.87 -34.26
N ALA A 374 34.84 -19.63 -34.33
CA ALA A 374 34.87 -18.71 -33.20
C ALA A 374 33.88 -19.15 -32.11
N PHE A 375 32.67 -19.56 -32.50
CA PHE A 375 31.71 -20.14 -31.58
C PHE A 375 32.23 -21.45 -30.96
N ALA A 376 32.84 -22.33 -31.76
CA ALA A 376 33.39 -23.60 -31.27
C ALA A 376 34.49 -23.38 -30.22
N ALA A 377 35.45 -22.48 -30.50
CA ALA A 377 36.52 -22.13 -29.56
C ALA A 377 35.95 -21.50 -28.27
N ALA A 378 35.00 -20.56 -28.41
CA ALA A 378 34.34 -19.93 -27.27
C ALA A 378 33.56 -20.93 -26.42
N CYS A 379 32.83 -21.86 -27.04
CA CYS A 379 32.09 -22.93 -26.36
C CYS A 379 33.04 -23.84 -25.57
N HIS A 380 34.16 -24.24 -26.18
CA HIS A 380 35.19 -25.03 -25.50
C HIS A 380 35.74 -24.30 -24.27
N TRP A 381 36.04 -23.00 -24.39
CA TRP A 381 36.50 -22.20 -23.27
C TRP A 381 35.45 -22.06 -22.16
N VAL A 382 34.18 -21.78 -22.50
CA VAL A 382 33.09 -21.64 -21.53
C VAL A 382 32.91 -22.95 -20.74
N GLN A 383 32.95 -24.11 -21.39
CA GLN A 383 32.82 -25.41 -20.72
C GLN A 383 33.95 -25.66 -19.71
N ASN A 384 35.18 -25.29 -20.06
CA ASN A 384 36.36 -25.57 -19.25
C ASN A 384 36.62 -24.55 -18.13
N ASN A 385 36.02 -23.35 -18.21
CA ASN A 385 36.32 -22.23 -17.30
C ASN A 385 35.17 -21.85 -16.37
N TYR A 386 34.35 -22.83 -15.96
CA TYR A 386 33.21 -22.63 -15.05
C TYR A 386 33.55 -21.77 -13.83
N LEU A 387 34.63 -22.11 -13.11
CA LEU A 387 35.04 -21.39 -11.91
C LEU A 387 35.40 -19.92 -12.15
N THR A 388 35.80 -19.57 -13.38
CA THR A 388 36.15 -18.21 -13.75
C THR A 388 34.88 -17.39 -13.96
N TRP A 389 34.00 -17.82 -14.88
CA TRP A 389 32.83 -17.04 -15.25
C TRP A 389 31.66 -17.16 -14.27
N SER A 390 31.59 -18.24 -13.47
CA SER A 390 30.51 -18.39 -12.47
C SER A 390 30.56 -17.29 -11.42
N ASN A 391 31.75 -16.75 -11.12
CA ASN A 391 31.94 -15.66 -10.17
C ASN A 391 31.45 -14.30 -10.70
N TRP A 392 31.26 -14.16 -12.02
CA TRP A 392 30.74 -12.93 -12.64
C TRP A 392 29.23 -12.80 -12.53
N ILE A 393 28.54 -13.91 -12.26
CA ILE A 393 27.09 -13.98 -12.15
C ILE A 393 26.69 -13.57 -10.74
N MET A 394 25.94 -12.47 -10.62
CA MET A 394 25.39 -12.09 -9.32
C MET A 394 24.40 -13.14 -8.84
N PRO A 395 24.50 -13.59 -7.57
CA PRO A 395 23.48 -14.46 -6.99
C PRO A 395 22.12 -13.75 -6.99
N LEU A 396 21.06 -14.53 -7.14
CA LEU A 396 19.71 -14.02 -6.97
C LEU A 396 19.53 -13.53 -5.52
N PRO A 397 18.76 -12.45 -5.29
CA PRO A 397 18.46 -11.98 -3.95
C PRO A 397 17.62 -13.02 -3.19
N LEU A 398 17.68 -12.99 -1.85
CA LEU A 398 16.83 -13.83 -1.02
C LEU A 398 15.34 -13.49 -1.20
N CYS A 399 14.50 -14.51 -1.27
CA CYS A 399 13.05 -14.38 -1.31
C CYS A 399 12.53 -13.89 0.04
N THR A 400 11.75 -12.81 0.04
CA THR A 400 11.14 -12.24 1.25
C THR A 400 9.67 -11.90 1.03
N LEU A 401 8.85 -11.99 2.08
CA LEU A 401 7.43 -11.63 2.02
C LEU A 401 7.17 -10.21 1.52
N GLN A 402 8.07 -9.27 1.84
CA GLN A 402 7.89 -7.86 1.48
C GLN A 402 8.24 -7.55 0.02
N ARG A 403 9.20 -8.28 -0.56
CA ARG A 403 9.71 -8.01 -1.92
C ARG A 403 9.13 -8.94 -2.97
N SER A 404 9.00 -10.22 -2.63
CA SER A 404 8.77 -11.30 -3.60
C SER A 404 7.32 -11.74 -3.68
N VAL A 405 6.49 -11.36 -2.70
CA VAL A 405 5.11 -11.82 -2.58
C VAL A 405 4.16 -10.62 -2.59
N SER A 406 3.05 -10.76 -3.31
CA SER A 406 1.89 -9.87 -3.22
C SER A 406 0.75 -10.58 -2.51
N PHE A 407 -0.13 -9.79 -1.91
CA PHE A 407 -1.28 -10.29 -1.17
C PHE A 407 -2.54 -9.57 -1.57
N SER A 408 -3.69 -10.24 -1.41
CA SER A 408 -5.00 -9.66 -1.68
C SER A 408 -6.02 -10.09 -0.62
N TYR A 409 -6.98 -9.21 -0.34
CA TYR A 409 -8.05 -9.47 0.62
C TYR A 409 -9.30 -9.96 -0.08
N GLN A 410 -9.86 -11.06 0.44
CA GLN A 410 -11.16 -11.57 0.04
C GLN A 410 -12.17 -11.32 1.16
N GLY A 411 -13.41 -10.99 0.78
CA GLY A 411 -14.51 -10.84 1.73
C GLY A 411 -14.48 -9.54 2.56
N CYS A 412 -14.06 -8.40 2.00
CA CYS A 412 -14.03 -7.14 2.76
C CYS A 412 -15.39 -6.74 3.39
N ASN A 413 -16.50 -7.16 2.78
CA ASN A 413 -17.87 -6.94 3.29
C ASN A 413 -18.35 -8.03 4.26
N ALA A 414 -17.59 -9.10 4.48
CA ALA A 414 -17.92 -10.18 5.41
C ALA A 414 -17.36 -9.90 6.81
N SER A 415 -17.81 -10.68 7.80
CA SER A 415 -17.28 -10.64 9.18
C SER A 415 -15.84 -11.15 9.28
N THR A 416 -15.45 -12.05 8.37
CA THR A 416 -14.12 -12.66 8.31
C THR A 416 -13.50 -12.37 6.96
N ARG A 417 -12.23 -11.92 6.95
CA ARG A 417 -11.48 -11.58 5.76
C ARG A 417 -10.37 -12.60 5.58
N LEU A 418 -10.15 -13.03 4.34
CA LEU A 418 -9.08 -13.96 4.01
C LEU A 418 -8.00 -13.23 3.22
N ILE A 419 -6.77 -13.28 3.71
CA ILE A 419 -5.58 -12.77 3.05
C ILE A 419 -4.96 -13.92 2.27
N SER A 420 -4.86 -13.76 0.95
CA SER A 420 -4.22 -14.73 0.06
C SER A 420 -2.91 -14.16 -0.45
N PHE A 421 -1.93 -15.03 -0.73
CA PHE A 421 -0.58 -14.66 -1.10
C PHE A 421 -0.19 -15.31 -2.42
N VAL A 422 0.53 -14.58 -3.28
CA VAL A 422 1.05 -15.05 -4.58
C VAL A 422 2.45 -14.49 -4.83
N TRP A 423 3.30 -15.23 -5.55
CA TRP A 423 4.58 -14.71 -6.00
C TRP A 423 4.35 -13.53 -6.96
N ASN A 424 5.13 -12.46 -6.83
CA ASN A 424 5.11 -11.32 -7.75
C ASN A 424 5.54 -11.73 -9.17
N THR A 425 6.50 -12.63 -9.23
CA THR A 425 7.16 -13.13 -10.43
C THR A 425 7.24 -14.65 -10.33
N PRO A 426 6.13 -15.36 -10.59
CA PRO A 426 6.11 -16.82 -10.55
C PRO A 426 6.95 -17.41 -11.68
N SER A 427 7.58 -18.56 -11.42
CA SER A 427 8.34 -19.27 -12.45
C SER A 427 7.43 -19.71 -13.60
N PRO A 428 7.81 -19.45 -14.88
CA PRO A 428 7.05 -19.88 -16.05
C PRO A 428 6.83 -21.40 -16.11
N ALA A 429 7.77 -22.18 -15.56
CA ALA A 429 7.68 -23.64 -15.52
C ALA A 429 6.81 -24.15 -14.35
N ASN A 430 6.78 -23.41 -13.23
CA ASN A 430 5.99 -23.77 -12.07
C ASN A 430 5.59 -22.53 -11.24
N ALA A 431 4.31 -22.18 -11.28
CA ALA A 431 3.80 -21.00 -10.60
C ALA A 431 3.90 -21.03 -9.06
N SER A 432 4.18 -22.19 -8.45
CA SER A 432 4.40 -22.29 -7.01
C SER A 432 5.81 -21.85 -6.57
N LEU A 433 6.72 -21.61 -7.51
CA LEU A 433 8.11 -21.21 -7.25
C LEU A 433 8.36 -19.76 -7.71
N PRO A 434 9.25 -19.02 -7.04
CA PRO A 434 9.68 -17.70 -7.50
C PRO A 434 10.62 -17.81 -8.71
N TYR A 435 10.62 -16.79 -9.58
CA TYR A 435 11.51 -16.71 -10.75
C TYR A 435 12.72 -15.79 -10.53
N ASP A 436 12.62 -14.79 -9.66
CA ASP A 436 13.55 -13.67 -9.57
C ASP A 436 14.37 -13.62 -8.26
N CYS A 437 14.16 -14.59 -7.36
CA CYS A 437 14.85 -14.71 -6.08
C CYS A 437 15.19 -16.19 -5.79
N ASP A 438 16.23 -16.43 -4.99
CA ASP A 438 16.65 -17.76 -4.57
C ASP A 438 17.06 -17.76 -3.09
N GLY A 439 16.68 -18.80 -2.35
CA GLY A 439 16.83 -18.90 -0.90
C GLY A 439 15.87 -18.00 -0.09
N GLY A 440 15.89 -18.15 1.25
CA GLY A 440 14.98 -17.41 2.14
C GLY A 440 13.59 -18.04 2.24
N LEU A 441 12.55 -17.32 1.80
CA LEU A 441 11.18 -17.83 1.75
C LEU A 441 11.03 -18.87 0.64
N LEU A 442 10.90 -20.15 0.99
CA LEU A 442 10.78 -21.25 0.02
C LEU A 442 9.34 -21.54 -0.40
N VAL A 443 8.37 -21.28 0.49
CA VAL A 443 6.96 -21.58 0.28
C VAL A 443 6.14 -20.36 0.68
N ILE A 444 5.16 -20.02 -0.14
CA ILE A 444 4.22 -18.94 0.17
C ILE A 444 3.40 -19.33 1.41
N PRO A 445 3.14 -18.40 2.35
CA PRO A 445 2.27 -18.68 3.49
C PRO A 445 0.87 -19.14 3.06
N ALA A 446 0.27 -20.01 3.88
CA ALA A 446 -1.13 -20.37 3.73
C ALA A 446 -2.03 -19.14 3.89
N PRO A 447 -3.26 -19.16 3.31
CA PRO A 447 -4.21 -18.07 3.48
C PRO A 447 -4.46 -17.75 4.96
N TYR A 448 -4.40 -16.47 5.32
CA TYR A 448 -4.53 -16.00 6.70
C TYR A 448 -5.89 -15.36 6.92
N ALA A 449 -6.64 -15.81 7.94
CA ALA A 449 -7.95 -15.25 8.26
C ALA A 449 -7.84 -14.19 9.37
N SER A 450 -8.54 -13.07 9.20
CA SER A 450 -8.57 -11.98 10.18
C SER A 450 -9.97 -11.40 10.36
N SER A 451 -10.27 -10.96 11.60
CA SER A 451 -11.48 -10.21 11.92
C SER A 451 -11.38 -8.71 11.61
N LYS A 452 -10.16 -8.20 11.36
CA LYS A 452 -9.92 -6.77 11.12
C LYS A 452 -10.49 -6.31 9.77
N THR A 453 -10.82 -5.03 9.66
CA THR A 453 -11.34 -4.45 8.41
C THR A 453 -10.23 -4.32 7.36
N CYS A 454 -10.57 -4.37 6.08
CA CYS A 454 -9.58 -4.21 5.00
C CYS A 454 -8.82 -2.87 5.12
N ALA A 455 -9.50 -1.78 5.47
CA ALA A 455 -8.86 -0.49 5.72
C ALA A 455 -7.83 -0.54 6.87
N TRP A 456 -8.10 -1.32 7.92
CA TRP A 456 -7.14 -1.53 9.00
C TRP A 456 -5.96 -2.39 8.55
N LEU A 457 -6.21 -3.46 7.81
CA LEU A 457 -5.17 -4.35 7.27
C LEU A 457 -4.22 -3.59 6.34
N ASP A 458 -4.74 -2.73 5.47
CA ASP A 458 -3.92 -1.88 4.60
C ASP A 458 -3.04 -0.92 5.39
N ALA A 459 -3.63 -0.20 6.34
CA ALA A 459 -2.89 0.76 7.17
C ALA A 459 -1.83 0.11 8.06
N ASN A 460 -1.98 -1.19 8.40
CA ASN A 460 -1.15 -1.90 9.37
C ASN A 460 -0.43 -3.12 8.76
N THR A 461 -0.06 -3.05 7.48
CA THR A 461 0.55 -4.17 6.73
C THR A 461 1.72 -4.83 7.47
N LYS A 462 2.66 -4.04 8.00
CA LYS A 462 3.83 -4.56 8.72
C LYS A 462 3.44 -5.30 10.01
N THR A 463 2.43 -4.81 10.71
CA THR A 463 1.97 -5.36 11.99
C THR A 463 1.38 -6.74 11.80
N TRP A 464 0.41 -6.90 10.90
CA TRP A 464 -0.23 -8.21 10.72
C TRP A 464 0.64 -9.20 9.95
N MET A 465 1.57 -8.75 9.09
CA MET A 465 2.55 -9.65 8.48
C MET A 465 3.42 -10.34 9.53
N SER A 466 3.72 -9.68 10.65
CA SER A 466 4.44 -10.32 11.77
C SER A 466 3.64 -11.46 12.42
N TRP A 467 2.31 -11.45 12.28
CA TRP A 467 1.44 -12.46 12.88
C TRP A 467 1.49 -13.81 12.16
N LEU A 468 2.02 -13.84 10.92
CA LEU A 468 2.23 -15.06 10.16
C LEU A 468 3.28 -15.98 10.79
N SER A 469 4.26 -15.41 11.51
CA SER A 469 5.28 -16.20 12.22
C SER A 469 4.90 -16.48 13.67
N SER A 470 4.22 -15.56 14.34
CA SER A 470 3.69 -15.76 15.70
C SER A 470 2.38 -15.00 15.89
N PRO A 471 1.30 -15.66 16.34
CA PRO A 471 0.03 -14.99 16.58
C PRO A 471 0.15 -13.88 17.64
N PRO A 472 -0.65 -12.79 17.53
CA PRO A 472 -0.69 -11.72 18.51
C PRO A 472 -1.31 -12.16 19.84
N ILE A 473 -1.08 -11.35 20.87
CA ILE A 473 -1.70 -11.51 22.19
C ILE A 473 -3.16 -11.02 22.13
N CYS A 474 -4.09 -11.78 22.71
CA CYS A 474 -5.50 -11.41 22.75
C CYS A 474 -5.75 -10.19 23.66
N ASP A 475 -6.53 -9.24 23.16
CA ASP A 475 -6.98 -8.02 23.83
C ASP A 475 -8.48 -7.74 23.51
N ALA A 476 -8.99 -6.60 23.99
CA ALA A 476 -10.38 -6.18 23.78
C ALA A 476 -10.78 -5.94 22.31
N THR A 477 -9.82 -5.92 21.38
CA THR A 477 -10.09 -5.69 19.96
C THR A 477 -10.40 -6.97 19.17
N PHE A 478 -10.27 -8.14 19.80
CA PHE A 478 -10.50 -9.45 19.18
C PHE A 478 -11.85 -10.10 19.56
N TYR A 479 -12.55 -9.55 20.55
CA TYR A 479 -13.89 -10.02 20.95
C TYR A 479 -14.91 -8.89 20.89
N ASN A 480 -16.19 -9.25 20.81
CA ASN A 480 -17.31 -8.33 20.87
C ASN A 480 -18.42 -8.93 21.77
N TYR A 481 -19.47 -8.16 22.03
CA TYR A 481 -20.60 -8.61 22.83
C TYR A 481 -21.94 -8.25 22.20
N THR A 482 -22.97 -9.00 22.57
CA THR A 482 -24.37 -8.73 22.23
C THR A 482 -25.21 -8.65 23.50
N VAL A 483 -26.12 -7.68 23.56
CA VAL A 483 -27.05 -7.50 24.68
C VAL A 483 -28.41 -8.08 24.27
N THR A 484 -28.99 -8.94 25.10
CA THR A 484 -30.31 -9.54 24.84
C THR A 484 -31.45 -8.59 25.23
N ASP A 485 -32.66 -8.91 24.78
CA ASP A 485 -33.90 -8.25 25.24
C ASP A 485 -34.15 -8.47 26.75
N CYS A 486 -35.06 -7.66 27.31
CA CYS A 486 -35.48 -7.75 28.71
C CYS A 486 -36.24 -9.04 29.02
N SER A 487 -35.79 -9.78 30.04
CA SER A 487 -36.49 -10.94 30.59
C SER A 487 -37.71 -10.54 31.43
N ALA A 488 -38.54 -11.51 31.84
CA ALA A 488 -39.70 -11.27 32.69
C ALA A 488 -39.34 -10.70 34.08
N GLU A 489 -38.11 -10.95 34.53
CA GLU A 489 -37.51 -10.44 35.76
C GLU A 489 -36.94 -9.02 35.59
N ALA A 490 -37.09 -8.40 34.41
CA ALA A 490 -36.54 -7.09 34.06
C ALA A 490 -34.99 -7.04 34.07
N LEU A 491 -34.35 -8.11 33.60
CA LEU A 491 -32.90 -8.20 33.40
C LEU A 491 -32.55 -8.41 31.92
N ARG A 492 -31.38 -7.96 31.48
CA ARG A 492 -30.78 -8.27 30.16
C ARG A 492 -29.46 -9.02 30.35
N SER A 493 -29.13 -9.93 29.44
CA SER A 493 -27.85 -10.66 29.43
C SER A 493 -26.89 -10.06 28.40
N VAL A 494 -25.61 -9.95 28.76
CA VAL A 494 -24.52 -9.55 27.87
C VAL A 494 -23.70 -10.81 27.56
N LEU A 495 -23.68 -11.18 26.28
CA LEU A 495 -22.99 -12.37 25.78
C LEU A 495 -21.72 -11.95 25.05
N PHE A 496 -20.56 -12.41 25.52
CA PHE A 496 -19.27 -12.14 24.87
C PHE A 496 -18.91 -13.26 23.89
N TYR A 497 -18.34 -12.90 22.73
CA TYR A 497 -17.87 -13.85 21.72
C TYR A 497 -16.63 -13.33 20.99
N TRP A 498 -15.74 -14.23 20.56
CA TRP A 498 -14.61 -13.89 19.70
C TRP A 498 -15.09 -13.51 18.30
N LEU A 499 -14.45 -12.51 17.69
CA LEU A 499 -14.75 -12.12 16.30
C LEU A 499 -14.34 -13.20 15.29
N LEU A 500 -13.33 -14.01 15.63
CA LEU A 500 -12.90 -15.17 14.85
C LEU A 500 -12.71 -16.38 15.78
N PRO A 501 -13.79 -17.09 16.14
CA PRO A 501 -13.72 -18.23 17.04
C PRO A 501 -13.13 -19.47 16.35
N ASP A 502 -12.40 -20.28 17.11
CA ASP A 502 -11.98 -21.60 16.64
C ASP A 502 -13.22 -22.50 16.44
N PRO A 503 -13.38 -23.13 15.25
CA PRO A 503 -14.52 -23.99 14.96
C PRO A 503 -14.60 -25.25 15.85
N ALA A 504 -13.48 -25.71 16.41
CA ALA A 504 -13.44 -26.85 17.34
C ALA A 504 -13.68 -26.43 18.80
N LYS A 505 -13.31 -25.20 19.17
CA LYS A 505 -13.44 -24.66 20.54
C LYS A 505 -13.78 -23.18 20.51
N HIS A 506 -15.07 -22.86 20.55
CA HIS A 506 -15.57 -21.47 20.53
C HIS A 506 -15.07 -20.56 21.68
N THR A 507 -14.42 -21.12 22.70
CA THR A 507 -13.77 -20.37 23.79
C THR A 507 -12.39 -19.82 23.42
N LEU A 508 -11.81 -20.25 22.29
CA LEU A 508 -10.52 -19.80 21.78
C LEU A 508 -10.69 -19.00 20.49
N SER A 509 -9.76 -18.07 20.27
CA SER A 509 -9.65 -17.29 19.02
C SER A 509 -8.71 -18.00 18.05
N LEU A 510 -9.04 -17.97 16.76
CA LEU A 510 -8.14 -18.42 15.70
C LEU A 510 -7.09 -17.35 15.33
N GLU A 511 -7.33 -16.09 15.70
CA GLU A 511 -6.52 -14.94 15.31
C GLU A 511 -5.44 -14.56 16.33
N CYS A 512 -5.66 -14.86 17.61
CA CYS A 512 -4.77 -14.47 18.71
C CYS A 512 -4.57 -15.61 19.71
N SER A 513 -3.45 -15.59 20.44
CA SER A 513 -3.15 -16.60 21.47
C SER A 513 -2.54 -15.97 22.71
N GLY A 514 -2.97 -16.43 23.90
CA GLY A 514 -2.55 -15.86 25.19
C GLY A 514 -3.11 -14.45 25.46
N GLY A 515 -2.82 -13.89 26.63
CA GLY A 515 -3.32 -12.57 27.03
C GLY A 515 -4.68 -12.60 27.72
N ALA A 516 -5.59 -11.71 27.30
CA ALA A 516 -6.92 -11.59 27.88
C ALA A 516 -7.81 -12.79 27.51
N SER A 517 -8.43 -13.42 28.52
CA SER A 517 -9.48 -14.43 28.31
C SER A 517 -10.80 -13.77 27.93
N LEU A 518 -11.64 -14.48 27.17
CA LEU A 518 -13.00 -14.02 26.86
C LEU A 518 -13.76 -13.74 28.17
N PRO A 519 -14.33 -12.53 28.37
CA PRO A 519 -15.07 -12.22 29.58
C PRO A 519 -16.27 -13.13 29.78
N ALA A 520 -16.61 -13.41 31.05
CA ALA A 520 -17.81 -14.19 31.37
C ALA A 520 -19.08 -13.38 31.07
N ASN A 521 -20.16 -14.08 30.69
CA ASN A 521 -21.46 -13.47 30.46
C ASN A 521 -22.01 -12.85 31.76
N ILE A 522 -22.57 -11.65 31.67
CA ILE A 522 -23.11 -10.91 32.83
C ILE A 522 -24.57 -10.50 32.60
N THR A 523 -25.27 -10.15 33.68
CA THR A 523 -26.64 -9.65 33.64
C THR A 523 -26.73 -8.21 34.14
N ILE A 524 -27.56 -7.39 33.49
CA ILE A 524 -27.76 -5.97 33.80
C ILE A 524 -29.27 -5.66 33.94
N ASP A 525 -29.63 -4.62 34.71
CA ASP A 525 -31.02 -4.20 34.91
C ASP A 525 -31.63 -3.54 33.65
N CYS A 526 -32.93 -3.76 33.44
CA CYS A 526 -33.70 -3.10 32.38
C CYS A 526 -34.12 -1.66 32.72
N ASP A 527 -34.18 -0.82 31.68
CA ASP A 527 -34.61 0.59 31.80
C ASP A 527 -36.14 0.78 31.91
N TYR A 528 -36.91 -0.24 31.54
CA TYR A 528 -38.38 -0.23 31.59
C TYR A 528 -38.90 -1.54 32.19
N VAL A 529 -40.16 -1.53 32.64
CA VAL A 529 -40.82 -2.71 33.19
C VAL A 529 -41.52 -3.48 32.07
N PRO A 530 -41.10 -4.72 31.75
CA PRO A 530 -41.76 -5.52 30.72
C PRO A 530 -43.21 -5.85 31.09
N LEU A 531 -44.07 -5.96 30.07
CA LEU A 531 -45.48 -6.33 30.27
C LEU A 531 -45.64 -7.76 30.83
N SER A 532 -44.65 -8.62 30.61
CA SER A 532 -44.57 -9.97 31.17
C SER A 532 -44.15 -10.03 32.64
N SER A 533 -43.72 -8.90 33.24
CA SER A 533 -43.24 -8.90 34.62
C SER A 533 -44.37 -9.10 35.64
N GLY A 534 -44.07 -9.81 36.73
CA GLY A 534 -45.01 -9.98 37.85
C GLY A 534 -45.37 -8.65 38.52
N THR A 535 -44.41 -7.70 38.60
CA THR A 535 -44.63 -6.36 39.13
C THR A 535 -45.63 -5.56 38.30
N TYR A 536 -45.53 -5.60 36.96
CA TYR A 536 -46.52 -4.95 36.10
C TYR A 536 -47.91 -5.56 36.28
N SER A 537 -48.00 -6.89 36.22
CA SER A 537 -49.27 -7.63 36.34
C SER A 537 -49.99 -7.33 37.66
N SER A 538 -49.25 -7.27 38.78
CA SER A 538 -49.82 -6.95 40.09
C SER A 538 -50.35 -5.51 40.19
N MET A 539 -49.61 -4.52 39.67
CA MET A 539 -50.05 -3.11 39.70
C MET A 539 -51.24 -2.86 38.78
N VAL A 540 -51.29 -3.51 37.61
CA VAL A 540 -52.46 -3.43 36.70
C VAL A 540 -53.68 -4.08 37.34
N ALA A 541 -53.54 -5.24 38.00
CA ALA A 541 -54.65 -5.86 38.72
C ALA A 541 -55.20 -4.94 39.81
N PHE A 542 -54.34 -4.25 40.57
CA PHE A 542 -54.76 -3.28 41.57
C PHE A 542 -55.44 -2.06 40.93
N ALA A 543 -54.88 -1.51 39.84
CA ALA A 543 -55.49 -0.39 39.10
C ALA A 543 -56.87 -0.76 38.52
N ALA A 544 -57.03 -1.97 37.98
CA ALA A 544 -58.29 -2.47 37.44
C ALA A 544 -59.35 -2.62 38.54
N PHE A 545 -58.96 -3.11 39.72
CA PHE A 545 -59.85 -3.16 40.88
C PHE A 545 -60.33 -1.76 41.30
N VAL A 546 -59.41 -0.80 41.43
CA VAL A 546 -59.76 0.60 41.76
C VAL A 546 -60.68 1.19 40.68
N LEU A 547 -60.37 0.98 39.40
CA LEU A 547 -61.19 1.44 38.28
C LEU A 547 -62.62 0.88 38.35
N ALA A 548 -62.78 -0.41 38.65
CA ALA A 548 -64.10 -1.02 38.83
C ALA A 548 -64.88 -0.36 39.98
N VAL A 549 -64.24 -0.10 41.12
CA VAL A 549 -64.85 0.63 42.25
C VAL A 549 -65.27 2.05 41.84
N LEU A 550 -64.47 2.76 41.04
CA LEU A 550 -64.81 4.10 40.54
C LEU A 550 -66.00 4.08 39.58
N VAL A 551 -66.09 3.09 38.70
CA VAL A 551 -67.22 2.90 37.78
C VAL A 551 -68.51 2.65 38.58
N VAL A 552 -68.46 1.77 39.59
CA VAL A 552 -69.61 1.54 40.49
C VAL A 552 -70.00 2.83 41.20
N CYS A 553 -69.05 3.58 41.76
CA CYS A 553 -69.29 4.87 42.38
C CYS A 553 -69.97 5.87 41.41
N MET A 554 -69.51 5.93 40.15
CA MET A 554 -70.12 6.79 39.12
C MET A 554 -71.58 6.42 38.86
N ILE A 555 -71.87 5.12 38.68
CA ILE A 555 -73.23 4.60 38.47
C ILE A 555 -74.12 4.99 39.66
N LEU A 556 -73.66 4.77 40.89
CA LEU A 556 -74.40 5.11 42.10
C LEU A 556 -74.69 6.62 42.21
N ILE A 557 -73.74 7.48 41.83
CA ILE A 557 -73.94 8.95 41.82
C ILE A 557 -75.04 9.34 40.84
N VAL A 558 -75.07 8.72 39.65
CA VAL A 558 -76.08 9.01 38.61
C VAL A 558 -77.46 8.48 39.02
N LEU A 559 -77.55 7.26 39.58
CA LEU A 559 -78.80 6.65 40.03
C LEU A 559 -79.45 7.44 41.17
N PHE A 560 -78.66 7.87 42.15
CA PHE A 560 -79.16 8.61 43.32
C PHE A 560 -79.14 10.14 43.15
N ARG A 561 -78.99 10.66 41.91
CA ARG A 561 -78.81 12.11 41.65
C ARG A 561 -79.94 13.01 42.16
N GLU A 562 -81.17 12.49 42.23
CA GLU A 562 -82.34 13.25 42.69
C GLU A 562 -82.51 13.24 44.22
N LYS A 563 -81.81 12.34 44.94
CA LYS A 563 -81.85 12.32 46.40
C LYS A 563 -81.22 13.60 46.96
N PRO A 564 -81.80 14.22 48.01
CA PRO A 564 -81.41 15.56 48.48
C PRO A 564 -79.94 15.64 48.92
N VAL A 565 -79.36 14.55 49.42
CA VAL A 565 -77.96 14.46 49.85
C VAL A 565 -76.99 14.63 48.67
N ILE A 566 -77.22 13.92 47.56
CA ILE A 566 -76.35 13.99 46.36
C ILE A 566 -76.62 15.25 45.54
N LYS A 567 -77.90 15.64 45.41
CA LYS A 567 -78.31 16.87 44.69
C LYS A 567 -77.69 18.12 45.32
N ARG A 568 -77.64 18.20 46.65
CA ARG A 568 -77.02 19.28 47.43
C ARG A 568 -75.49 19.33 47.25
N SER A 569 -74.83 18.16 47.15
CA SER A 569 -73.38 18.01 46.96
C SER A 569 -72.90 18.18 45.51
N GLN A 570 -73.81 18.55 44.60
CA GLN A 570 -73.51 18.92 43.22
C GLN A 570 -72.94 17.73 42.43
N TRP A 571 -73.83 16.82 42.04
CA TRP A 571 -73.49 15.58 41.36
C TRP A 571 -72.59 15.76 40.12
N HIS A 572 -72.70 16.86 39.38
CA HIS A 572 -71.82 17.17 38.23
C HIS A 572 -70.33 17.23 38.63
N LEU A 573 -69.98 17.91 39.73
CA LEU A 573 -68.60 18.00 40.20
C LEU A 573 -68.13 16.69 40.86
N LEU A 574 -69.04 15.85 41.36
CA LEU A 574 -68.70 14.50 41.81
C LEU A 574 -68.37 13.56 40.65
N ILE A 575 -69.09 13.65 39.53
CA ILE A 575 -68.76 12.87 38.33
C ILE A 575 -67.40 13.29 37.77
N VAL A 576 -67.12 14.59 37.69
CA VAL A 576 -65.80 15.10 37.28
C VAL A 576 -64.67 14.58 38.18
N LEU A 577 -64.87 14.58 39.50
CA LEU A 577 -63.92 14.02 40.45
C LEU A 577 -63.61 12.55 40.12
N VAL A 578 -64.66 11.73 39.95
CA VAL A 578 -64.54 10.29 39.63
C VAL A 578 -63.86 10.08 38.28
N LEU A 579 -64.18 10.87 37.25
CA LEU A 579 -63.51 10.83 35.95
C LEU A 579 -62.01 11.13 36.07
N GLY A 580 -61.62 12.10 36.91
CA GLY A 580 -60.21 12.35 37.22
C GLY A 580 -59.52 11.15 37.85
N GLY A 581 -60.18 10.46 38.80
CA GLY A 581 -59.67 9.21 39.38
C GLY A 581 -59.53 8.08 38.37
N MET A 582 -60.45 7.96 37.41
CA MET A 582 -60.36 6.96 36.32
C MET A 582 -59.15 7.25 35.42
N CYS A 583 -58.90 8.52 35.08
CA CYS A 583 -57.71 8.93 34.32
C CYS A 583 -56.40 8.60 35.06
N MET A 584 -56.35 8.76 36.39
CA MET A 584 -55.17 8.37 37.18
C MET A 584 -54.94 6.84 37.22
N CYS A 585 -56.01 6.04 37.15
CA CYS A 585 -55.87 4.59 37.00
C CYS A 585 -55.30 4.21 35.63
N VAL A 586 -55.74 4.88 34.56
CA VAL A 586 -55.20 4.69 33.20
C VAL A 586 -53.72 5.09 33.13
N TYR A 587 -53.33 6.19 33.81
CA TYR A 587 -51.92 6.60 33.91
C TYR A 587 -51.02 5.49 34.50
N VAL A 588 -51.50 4.76 35.53
CA VAL A 588 -50.75 3.64 36.12
C VAL A 588 -50.62 2.47 35.14
N ILE A 589 -51.68 2.14 34.40
CA ILE A 589 -51.66 1.04 33.41
C ILE A 589 -50.67 1.33 32.28
N LEU A 590 -50.57 2.60 31.87
CA LEU A 590 -49.63 3.07 30.84
C LEU A 590 -48.18 3.14 31.31
N GLY A 591 -47.87 2.88 32.59
CA GLY A 591 -46.51 2.99 33.12
C GLY A 591 -45.59 1.81 32.83
N GLY A 592 -46.10 0.71 32.26
CA GLY A 592 -45.31 -0.45 31.84
C GLY A 592 -45.22 -0.61 30.32
N GLY A 593 -44.29 -1.47 29.88
CA GLY A 593 -43.98 -1.72 28.47
C GLY A 593 -42.79 -0.91 27.95
N ALA A 594 -42.28 -1.32 26.78
CA ALA A 594 -41.17 -0.64 26.14
C ALA A 594 -41.57 0.80 25.75
N PRO A 595 -40.68 1.81 25.95
CA PRO A 595 -40.93 3.18 25.53
C PRO A 595 -41.29 3.23 24.04
N SER A 596 -42.46 3.77 23.75
CA SER A 596 -43.00 3.93 22.40
C SER A 596 -43.61 5.32 22.29
N ASN A 597 -43.73 5.85 21.06
CA ASN A 597 -44.35 7.17 20.83
C ASN A 597 -45.72 7.29 21.52
N THR A 598 -46.51 6.21 21.50
CA THR A 598 -47.83 6.17 22.12
C THR A 598 -47.77 6.24 23.65
N VAL A 599 -46.88 5.48 24.29
CA VAL A 599 -46.75 5.45 25.75
C VAL A 599 -46.13 6.75 26.27
N CYS A 600 -45.07 7.22 25.62
CA CYS A 600 -44.37 8.44 26.02
C CYS A 600 -45.24 9.69 25.84
N GLY A 601 -46.11 9.71 24.83
CA GLY A 601 -47.13 10.74 24.66
C GLY A 601 -48.30 10.59 25.65
N ALA A 602 -48.92 9.42 25.78
CA ALA A 602 -50.15 9.27 26.57
C ALA A 602 -49.95 9.51 28.07
N ARG A 603 -48.79 9.13 28.64
CA ARG A 603 -48.53 9.21 30.08
C ARG A 603 -48.66 10.63 30.65
N PRO A 604 -47.97 11.67 30.11
CA PRO A 604 -48.16 13.05 30.54
C PRO A 604 -49.61 13.56 30.45
N VAL A 605 -50.36 13.16 29.41
CA VAL A 605 -51.76 13.57 29.22
C VAL A 605 -52.62 13.08 30.37
N PHE A 606 -52.62 11.77 30.63
CA PHE A 606 -53.47 11.17 31.67
C PHE A 606 -53.07 11.63 33.07
N ALA A 607 -51.76 11.82 33.33
CA ALA A 607 -51.27 12.38 34.59
C ALA A 607 -51.76 13.82 34.80
N SER A 608 -51.60 14.69 33.79
CA SER A 608 -51.95 16.11 33.90
C SER A 608 -53.45 16.33 33.96
N ILE A 609 -54.21 15.77 33.02
CA ILE A 609 -55.67 15.93 32.94
C ILE A 609 -56.34 15.23 34.11
N GLY A 610 -55.91 14.02 34.47
CA GLY A 610 -56.47 13.26 35.59
C GLY A 610 -56.34 14.02 36.92
N TYR A 611 -55.17 14.61 37.17
CA TYR A 611 -54.93 15.43 38.36
C TYR A 611 -55.83 16.67 38.40
N THR A 612 -55.95 17.42 37.30
CA THR A 612 -56.79 18.63 37.24
C THR A 612 -58.27 18.32 37.36
N LEU A 613 -58.76 17.25 36.74
CA LEU A 613 -60.17 16.84 36.90
C LEU A 613 -60.46 16.44 38.35
N ALA A 614 -59.58 15.63 38.95
CA ALA A 614 -59.74 15.19 40.32
C ALA A 614 -59.65 16.38 41.29
N PHE A 615 -58.51 17.06 41.34
CA PHE A 615 -58.27 18.09 42.33
C PHE A 615 -58.93 19.44 42.00
N GLY A 616 -59.03 19.81 40.72
CA GLY A 616 -59.75 21.01 40.29
C GLY A 616 -61.24 20.95 40.64
N SER A 617 -61.85 19.77 40.57
CA SER A 617 -63.23 19.60 41.05
C SER A 617 -63.36 19.77 42.57
N LEU A 618 -62.37 19.33 43.36
CA LEU A 618 -62.31 19.58 44.81
C LEU A 618 -62.16 21.07 45.12
N LEU A 619 -61.22 21.75 44.45
CA LEU A 619 -61.02 23.19 44.59
C LEU A 619 -62.30 23.97 44.29
N LEU A 620 -62.99 23.65 43.19
CA LEU A 620 -64.21 24.34 42.80
C LEU A 620 -65.37 24.06 43.75
N LYS A 621 -65.43 22.87 44.35
CA LYS A 621 -66.36 22.61 45.45
C LYS A 621 -66.07 23.52 46.64
N SER A 622 -64.81 23.63 47.06
CA SER A 622 -64.41 24.53 48.15
C SER A 622 -64.68 25.99 47.82
N LEU A 623 -64.36 26.43 46.60
CA LEU A 623 -64.56 27.81 46.14
C LEU A 623 -66.05 28.17 46.10
N ARG A 624 -66.93 27.26 45.69
CA ARG A 624 -68.37 27.54 45.69
C ARG A 624 -68.90 27.70 47.11
N VAL A 625 -68.47 26.84 48.04
CA VAL A 625 -68.84 26.96 49.47
C VAL A 625 -68.37 28.32 49.98
N TYR A 626 -67.10 28.67 49.74
CA TYR A 626 -66.52 29.95 50.13
C TYR A 626 -67.30 31.15 49.57
N LEU A 627 -67.60 31.19 48.26
CA LEU A 627 -68.33 32.30 47.62
C LEU A 627 -69.78 32.47 48.11
N VAL A 628 -70.40 31.40 48.61
CA VAL A 628 -71.76 31.44 49.16
C VAL A 628 -71.76 32.00 50.58
N PHE A 629 -70.81 31.60 51.44
CA PHE A 629 -70.80 31.95 52.86
C PHE A 629 -70.01 33.23 53.18
N HIS A 630 -68.92 33.51 52.47
CA HIS A 630 -68.01 34.63 52.78
C HIS A 630 -68.30 35.92 51.97
N ASN A 631 -69.51 36.08 51.44
CA ASN A 631 -69.90 37.30 50.73
C ASN A 631 -70.29 38.43 51.71
N LYS A 632 -69.41 39.42 51.88
CA LYS A 632 -69.59 40.58 52.80
C LYS A 632 -70.84 41.44 52.52
N ALA A 633 -71.49 41.30 51.36
CA ALA A 633 -72.61 42.15 50.98
C ALA A 633 -74.02 41.64 51.39
N LEU A 634 -74.16 40.46 52.04
CA LEU A 634 -75.43 39.81 52.41
C LEU A 634 -76.52 39.73 51.30
N LYS A 635 -76.14 39.99 50.05
CA LYS A 635 -77.02 39.87 48.86
C LYS A 635 -76.99 38.42 48.41
N LYS A 636 -78.16 37.77 48.32
CA LYS A 636 -78.32 36.38 47.85
C LYS A 636 -77.74 36.24 46.44
N ASN A 637 -76.47 35.82 46.35
CA ASN A 637 -75.79 35.59 45.08
C ASN A 637 -75.93 34.11 44.71
N VAL A 638 -76.71 33.82 43.68
CA VAL A 638 -76.89 32.44 43.21
C VAL A 638 -75.67 32.06 42.37
N VAL A 639 -74.73 31.32 42.97
CA VAL A 639 -73.58 30.75 42.24
C VAL A 639 -74.03 29.50 41.49
N THR A 640 -74.19 29.62 40.17
CA THR A 640 -74.62 28.53 39.28
C THR A 640 -73.52 27.48 39.08
N VAL A 641 -73.88 26.19 38.99
CA VAL A 641 -72.95 25.08 38.68
C VAL A 641 -72.21 25.31 37.36
N ALA A 642 -72.90 25.85 36.34
CA ALA A 642 -72.31 26.19 35.04
C ALA A 642 -71.10 27.14 35.16
N ARG A 643 -71.16 28.11 36.09
CA ARG A 643 -70.03 29.03 36.36
C ARG A 643 -68.83 28.29 36.94
N MET A 644 -69.05 27.30 37.80
CA MET A 644 -67.97 26.48 38.35
C MET A 644 -67.36 25.57 37.29
N LEU A 645 -68.18 24.97 36.42
CA LEU A 645 -67.69 24.18 35.29
C LEU A 645 -66.90 25.02 34.27
N HIS A 646 -67.27 26.29 34.03
CA HIS A 646 -66.45 27.20 33.23
C HIS A 646 -65.08 27.47 33.84
N PHE A 647 -64.98 27.64 35.17
CA PHE A 647 -63.67 27.75 35.83
C PHE A 647 -62.84 26.47 35.71
N LEU A 648 -63.47 25.30 35.79
CA LEU A 648 -62.80 24.02 35.54
C LEU A 648 -62.25 23.92 34.12
N LEU A 649 -63.06 24.32 33.13
CA LEU A 649 -62.65 24.35 31.73
C LEU A 649 -61.47 25.30 31.53
N GLY A 650 -61.45 26.43 32.25
CA GLY A 650 -60.30 27.33 32.30
C GLY A 650 -59.03 26.62 32.81
N PHE A 651 -59.10 25.91 33.93
CA PHE A 651 -57.95 25.16 34.46
C PHE A 651 -57.47 24.06 33.50
N LEU A 652 -58.41 23.33 32.89
CA LEU A 652 -58.10 22.30 31.90
C LEU A 652 -57.52 22.89 30.61
N SER A 653 -57.96 24.08 30.19
CA SER A 653 -57.43 24.74 29.00
C SER A 653 -55.94 25.08 29.15
N ILE A 654 -55.50 25.46 30.35
CA ILE A 654 -54.09 25.71 30.64
C ILE A 654 -53.29 24.41 30.51
N ASP A 655 -53.82 23.27 30.98
CA ASP A 655 -53.15 21.97 30.80
C ASP A 655 -53.01 21.58 29.33
N VAL A 656 -54.08 21.79 28.54
CA VAL A 656 -54.08 21.48 27.11
C VAL A 656 -53.10 22.38 26.36
N VAL A 657 -53.00 23.67 26.72
CA VAL A 657 -52.01 24.59 26.12
C VAL A 657 -50.59 24.16 26.47
N ILE A 658 -50.29 23.86 27.74
CA ILE A 658 -48.94 23.43 28.15
C ILE A 658 -48.54 22.13 27.44
N LEU A 659 -49.43 21.11 27.42
CA LEU A 659 -49.17 19.85 26.73
C LEU A 659 -49.10 20.01 25.21
N GLY A 660 -49.95 20.86 24.63
CA GLY A 660 -49.97 21.13 23.19
C GLY A 660 -48.68 21.79 22.73
N VAL A 661 -48.20 22.82 23.44
CA VAL A 661 -46.91 23.46 23.15
C VAL A 661 -45.77 22.47 23.37
N TRP A 662 -45.81 21.64 24.43
CA TRP A 662 -44.80 20.61 24.65
C TRP A 662 -44.71 19.64 23.46
N TYR A 663 -45.84 19.11 22.95
CA TYR A 663 -45.81 18.20 21.82
C TYR A 663 -45.44 18.85 20.48
N LEU A 664 -45.72 20.14 20.31
CA LEU A 664 -45.32 20.89 19.12
C LEU A 664 -43.82 21.20 19.10
N VAL A 665 -43.23 21.53 20.25
CA VAL A 665 -41.84 22.00 20.36
C VAL A 665 -40.88 20.85 20.64
N ASP A 666 -41.23 19.93 21.53
CA ASP A 666 -40.33 18.91 22.06
C ASP A 666 -41.10 17.65 22.50
N PHE A 667 -41.62 16.91 21.53
CA PHE A 667 -42.36 15.67 21.79
C PHE A 667 -41.50 14.67 22.57
N PRO A 668 -41.97 14.10 23.70
CA PRO A 668 -41.24 13.11 24.47
C PRO A 668 -41.15 11.79 23.69
N ALA A 669 -40.13 11.67 22.84
CA ALA A 669 -39.91 10.51 21.99
C ALA A 669 -39.08 9.42 22.71
N PRO A 670 -39.26 8.13 22.37
CA PRO A 670 -38.36 7.08 22.81
C PRO A 670 -36.97 7.36 22.24
N THR A 671 -36.01 7.62 23.11
CA THR A 671 -34.64 7.98 22.73
C THR A 671 -33.68 6.89 23.21
N LEU A 672 -32.78 6.48 22.31
CA LEU A 672 -31.67 5.58 22.59
C LEU A 672 -30.48 6.40 23.07
N THR A 673 -30.03 6.17 24.31
CA THR A 673 -28.81 6.76 24.85
C THR A 673 -27.76 5.67 25.05
N VAL A 674 -26.60 5.86 24.42
CA VAL A 674 -25.46 4.95 24.56
C VAL A 674 -24.66 5.40 25.77
N GLU A 675 -24.73 4.66 26.86
CA GLU A 675 -24.02 4.98 28.09
C GLU A 675 -22.97 3.91 28.40
N ALA A 676 -21.86 4.33 29.01
CA ALA A 676 -20.85 3.40 29.47
C ALA A 676 -21.45 2.47 30.53
N ALA A 677 -21.32 1.17 30.32
CA ALA A 677 -21.82 0.19 31.27
C ALA A 677 -21.01 0.27 32.56
N THR A 678 -21.69 0.30 33.70
CA THR A 678 -21.04 0.27 35.01
C THR A 678 -20.57 -1.14 35.39
N ALA A 679 -21.13 -2.17 34.75
CA ALA A 679 -20.90 -3.57 35.06
C ALA A 679 -19.80 -4.23 34.19
N PHE A 680 -19.42 -3.63 33.06
CA PHE A 680 -18.37 -4.15 32.18
C PHE A 680 -17.74 -3.04 31.33
N THR A 681 -16.59 -3.33 30.74
CA THR A 681 -15.90 -2.45 29.80
C THR A 681 -16.61 -2.48 28.44
N GLY A 682 -17.64 -1.64 28.31
CA GLY A 682 -18.44 -1.48 27.10
C GLY A 682 -19.50 -0.41 27.26
N SER A 683 -20.38 -0.30 26.27
CA SER A 683 -21.51 0.62 26.26
C SER A 683 -22.81 -0.16 26.14
N VAL A 684 -23.85 0.29 26.84
CA VAL A 684 -25.18 -0.30 26.77
C VAL A 684 -26.15 0.75 26.28
N ASP A 685 -27.03 0.32 25.38
CA ASP A 685 -28.13 1.13 24.89
C ASP A 685 -29.25 1.19 25.93
N ARG A 686 -29.49 2.38 26.45
CA ARG A 686 -30.61 2.68 27.33
C ARG A 686 -31.76 3.31 26.55
N VAL A 687 -32.97 2.88 26.84
CA VAL A 687 -34.19 3.41 26.20
C VAL A 687 -35.07 4.07 27.24
N SER A 688 -35.36 5.36 27.08
CA SER A 688 -36.29 6.09 27.93
C SER A 688 -37.11 7.11 27.13
N CYS A 689 -38.25 7.54 27.68
CA CYS A 689 -39.01 8.66 27.12
C CYS A 689 -38.27 9.96 27.48
N HIS A 690 -37.64 10.58 26.50
CA HIS A 690 -36.79 11.75 26.71
C HIS A 690 -37.31 12.94 25.91
N SER A 691 -37.31 14.11 26.55
CA SER A 691 -37.48 15.42 25.91
C SER A 691 -36.17 16.19 26.03
N SER A 692 -35.82 16.99 25.04
CA SER A 692 -34.59 17.77 25.02
C SER A 692 -34.41 18.68 26.25
N SER A 693 -35.52 19.11 26.87
CA SER A 693 -35.52 20.00 28.03
C SER A 693 -36.50 19.58 29.13
N PHE A 694 -36.11 19.75 30.39
CA PHE A 694 -36.97 19.52 31.56
C PHE A 694 -38.03 20.62 31.80
N ILE A 695 -38.06 21.65 30.94
CA ILE A 695 -38.90 22.84 31.12
C ILE A 695 -40.40 22.53 31.14
N PHE A 696 -40.89 21.66 30.25
CA PHE A 696 -42.32 21.37 30.14
C PHE A 696 -42.86 20.48 31.27
N PRO A 697 -42.18 19.40 31.70
CA PRO A 697 -42.50 18.72 32.96
C PRO A 697 -42.50 19.68 34.16
N ALA A 698 -41.52 20.57 34.26
CA ALA A 698 -41.45 21.56 35.35
C ALA A 698 -42.63 22.53 35.34
N LEU A 699 -43.05 23.03 34.17
CA LEU A 699 -44.22 23.88 34.02
C LEU A 699 -45.52 23.16 34.41
N CYS A 700 -45.66 21.88 34.04
CA CYS A 700 -46.80 21.06 34.47
C CYS A 700 -46.84 20.91 35.99
N ILE A 701 -45.71 20.58 36.62
CA ILE A 701 -45.59 20.44 38.08
C ILE A 701 -45.90 21.77 38.78
N PHE A 702 -45.35 22.87 38.29
CA PHE A 702 -45.58 24.21 38.83
C PHE A 702 -47.07 24.58 38.78
N TRP A 703 -47.72 24.37 37.64
CA TRP A 703 -49.15 24.62 37.50
C TRP A 703 -50.00 23.76 38.45
N LYS A 704 -49.66 22.47 38.62
CA LYS A 704 -50.35 21.62 39.61
C LYS A 704 -50.15 22.12 41.03
N ALA A 705 -48.94 22.56 41.38
CA ALA A 705 -48.67 23.14 42.70
C ALA A 705 -49.54 24.38 42.95
N VAL A 706 -49.67 25.28 41.96
CA VAL A 706 -50.54 26.47 42.05
C VAL A 706 -51.99 26.07 42.34
N ILE A 707 -52.57 25.14 41.56
CA ILE A 707 -53.93 24.65 41.81
C ILE A 707 -54.03 24.06 43.23
N THR A 708 -53.05 23.24 43.64
CA THR A 708 -53.05 22.55 44.93
C THR A 708 -52.99 23.49 46.12
N PHE A 709 -52.11 24.49 46.09
CA PHE A 709 -52.01 25.48 47.17
C PHE A 709 -53.24 26.39 47.24
N ILE A 710 -53.79 26.83 46.10
CA ILE A 710 -55.03 27.61 46.08
C ILE A 710 -56.20 26.77 46.62
N GLY A 711 -56.33 25.53 46.18
CA GLY A 711 -57.36 24.60 46.64
C GLY A 711 -57.26 24.30 48.13
N LEU A 712 -56.05 24.09 48.65
CA LEU A 712 -55.81 23.90 50.07
C LEU A 712 -56.14 25.15 50.88
N TYR A 713 -55.72 26.33 50.42
CA TYR A 713 -56.00 27.60 51.09
C TYR A 713 -57.51 27.86 51.21
N ILE A 714 -58.26 27.70 50.12
CA ILE A 714 -59.72 27.87 50.14
C ILE A 714 -60.37 26.80 51.03
N SER A 715 -59.92 25.55 50.95
CA SER A 715 -60.46 24.45 51.78
C SER A 715 -60.17 24.67 53.27
N PHE A 716 -59.05 25.30 53.62
CA PHE A 716 -58.71 25.67 54.99
C PHE A 716 -59.63 26.77 55.54
N LEU A 717 -60.03 27.75 54.71
CA LEU A 717 -60.91 28.84 55.12
C LEU A 717 -62.32 28.37 55.48
N ILE A 718 -62.87 27.39 54.73
CA ILE A 718 -64.24 26.89 54.93
C ILE A 718 -64.38 25.78 55.98
N ARG A 719 -63.28 25.40 56.66
CA ARG A 719 -63.23 24.15 57.45
C ARG A 719 -64.10 24.14 58.71
N HIS A 720 -64.45 25.31 59.26
CA HIS A 720 -65.21 25.47 60.51
C HIS A 720 -66.59 26.12 60.31
N ASP A 721 -67.08 26.26 59.08
CA ASP A 721 -68.40 26.88 58.84
C ASP A 721 -69.54 25.95 59.32
N ASP A 722 -70.33 26.39 60.31
CA ASP A 722 -71.29 25.59 61.09
C ASP A 722 -72.62 25.25 60.37
N GLY A 723 -73.15 24.05 60.68
CA GLY A 723 -74.60 23.77 60.74
C GLY A 723 -75.19 22.86 59.66
N ASP A 724 -75.24 23.31 58.40
CA ASP A 724 -76.05 22.65 57.35
C ASP A 724 -75.25 21.89 56.27
N PHE A 725 -73.92 21.99 56.31
CA PHE A 725 -72.99 21.36 55.36
C PHE A 725 -71.77 20.76 56.08
N GLN A 726 -71.93 19.59 56.72
CA GLN A 726 -70.83 18.75 57.23
C GLN A 726 -69.92 18.17 56.10
N GLU A 727 -69.82 18.82 54.94
CA GLU A 727 -69.05 18.40 53.77
C GLU A 727 -67.67 19.08 53.72
N SER A 728 -67.50 20.27 54.30
CA SER A 728 -66.26 21.09 54.21
C SER A 728 -65.04 20.42 54.85
N MET A 729 -65.19 19.77 56.00
CA MET A 729 -64.11 19.05 56.68
C MET A 729 -63.56 17.89 55.83
N TRP A 730 -64.44 17.13 55.16
CA TRP A 730 -64.03 16.02 54.28
C TRP A 730 -63.31 16.50 53.02
N ILE A 731 -63.71 17.65 52.47
CA ILE A 731 -63.02 18.27 51.33
C ILE A 731 -61.61 18.73 51.74
N PHE A 732 -61.46 19.34 52.92
CA PHE A 732 -60.15 19.71 53.46
C PHE A 732 -59.26 18.49 53.71
N SER A 733 -59.79 17.43 54.32
CA SER A 733 -59.04 16.17 54.51
C SER A 733 -58.61 15.53 53.18
N ALA A 734 -59.49 15.53 52.16
CA ALA A 734 -59.14 15.05 50.82
C ALA A 734 -58.03 15.90 50.17
N ALA A 735 -58.06 17.22 50.35
CA ALA A 735 -57.00 18.11 49.85
C ALA A 735 -55.64 17.84 50.51
N CYS A 736 -55.61 17.55 51.82
CA CYS A 736 -54.38 17.16 52.53
C CYS A 736 -53.80 15.83 52.04
N VAL A 737 -54.65 14.85 51.71
CA VAL A 737 -54.21 13.55 51.15
C VAL A 737 -53.54 13.73 49.78
N VAL A 738 -54.11 14.59 48.93
CA VAL A 738 -53.51 14.91 47.61
C VAL A 738 -52.17 15.63 47.76
N LEU A 739 -52.05 16.57 48.70
CA LEU A 739 -50.77 17.23 49.01
C LEU A 739 -49.72 16.21 49.44
N MET A 740 -50.05 15.34 50.41
CA MET A 740 -49.13 14.31 50.90
C MET A 740 -48.69 13.36 49.79
N GLY A 741 -49.63 12.87 48.97
CA GLY A 741 -49.32 12.02 47.81
C GLY A 741 -48.38 12.70 46.82
N SER A 742 -48.58 13.99 46.54
CA SER A 742 -47.71 14.76 45.64
C SER A 742 -46.29 14.96 46.21
N LEU A 743 -46.15 15.13 47.52
CA LEU A 743 -44.85 15.29 48.18
C LEU A 743 -44.00 14.01 48.14
N PHE A 744 -44.60 12.82 48.10
CA PHE A 744 -43.87 11.56 47.95
C PHE A 744 -43.55 11.21 46.48
N LEU A 745 -44.47 11.51 45.55
CA LEU A 745 -44.31 11.13 44.14
C LEU A 745 -43.20 11.92 43.43
N ILE A 746 -43.05 13.23 43.72
CA ILE A 746 -42.09 14.08 43.01
C ILE A 746 -40.63 13.70 43.30
N PRO A 747 -40.19 13.54 44.57
CA PRO A 747 -38.82 13.10 44.87
C PRO A 747 -38.51 11.71 44.32
N LEU A 748 -39.46 10.78 44.39
CA LEU A 748 -39.30 9.41 43.89
C LEU A 748 -39.13 9.37 42.38
N ALA A 749 -39.81 10.25 41.64
CA ALA A 749 -39.75 10.29 40.18
C ALA A 749 -38.48 10.95 39.64
N TYR A 750 -37.86 11.89 40.37
CA TYR A 750 -36.79 12.73 39.82
C TYR A 750 -35.48 12.78 40.64
N LEU A 751 -35.48 12.39 41.91
CA LEU A 751 -34.30 12.52 42.79
C LEU A 751 -33.67 11.18 43.19
N VAL A 752 -34.37 10.06 42.97
CA VAL A 752 -33.89 8.74 43.40
C VAL A 752 -33.68 7.85 42.18
N ALA A 753 -32.43 7.40 41.98
CA ALA A 753 -32.10 6.40 40.97
C ALA A 753 -32.40 4.99 41.53
N LEU A 754 -33.54 4.42 41.13
CA LEU A 754 -33.95 3.06 41.47
C LEU A 754 -34.12 2.22 40.20
N PRO A 755 -33.99 0.90 40.28
CA PRO A 755 -34.40 0.00 39.19
C PRO A 755 -35.82 0.32 38.73
N ALA A 756 -36.08 0.22 37.42
CA ALA A 756 -37.34 0.63 36.80
C ALA A 756 -38.56 -0.07 37.44
N THR A 757 -38.41 -1.34 37.83
CA THR A 757 -39.43 -2.14 38.53
C THR A 757 -39.81 -1.54 39.88
N THR A 758 -38.82 -1.16 40.68
CA THR A 758 -39.00 -0.59 42.02
C THR A 758 -39.66 0.79 41.95
N SER A 759 -39.18 1.67 41.06
CA SER A 759 -39.73 3.02 40.89
C SER A 759 -41.19 2.98 40.41
N PHE A 760 -41.50 2.14 39.42
CA PHE A 760 -42.86 1.93 38.92
C PHE A 760 -43.83 1.42 39.99
N ALA A 761 -43.41 0.43 40.80
CA ALA A 761 -44.25 -0.14 41.85
C ALA A 761 -44.62 0.92 42.91
N PHE A 762 -43.63 1.64 43.44
CA PHE A 762 -43.90 2.67 44.46
C PHE A 762 -44.79 3.80 43.93
N CYS A 763 -44.53 4.31 42.72
CA CYS A 763 -45.35 5.37 42.12
C CYS A 763 -46.80 4.93 41.90
N SER A 764 -47.00 3.68 41.47
CA SER A 764 -48.32 3.09 41.21
C SER A 764 -49.13 2.91 42.50
N VAL A 765 -48.52 2.34 43.54
CA VAL A 765 -49.18 2.13 44.84
C VAL A 765 -49.60 3.47 45.47
N ILE A 766 -48.70 4.45 45.52
CA ILE A 766 -49.01 5.77 46.10
C ILE A 766 -50.17 6.43 45.36
N THR A 767 -50.17 6.40 44.03
CA THR A 767 -51.21 7.00 43.19
C THR A 767 -52.58 6.34 43.41
N LEU A 768 -52.64 5.01 43.42
CA LEU A 768 -53.90 4.25 43.58
C LEU A 768 -54.47 4.38 44.99
N VAL A 769 -53.64 4.29 46.02
CA VAL A 769 -54.06 4.45 47.42
C VAL A 769 -54.56 5.87 47.68
N CYS A 770 -53.85 6.90 47.21
CA CYS A 770 -54.33 8.29 47.35
C CYS A 770 -55.68 8.48 46.66
N THR A 771 -55.86 7.90 45.46
CA THR A 771 -57.14 7.96 44.73
C THR A 771 -58.28 7.31 45.52
N LEU A 772 -58.06 6.12 46.07
CA LEU A 772 -59.06 5.43 46.91
C LEU A 772 -59.43 6.23 48.15
N VAL A 773 -58.44 6.78 48.86
CA VAL A 773 -58.68 7.55 50.10
C VAL A 773 -59.45 8.83 49.79
N VAL A 774 -59.08 9.58 48.75
CA VAL A 774 -59.79 10.80 48.32
C VAL A 774 -61.25 10.50 47.97
N MET A 775 -61.50 9.40 47.24
CA MET A 775 -62.85 8.99 46.87
C MET A 775 -63.66 8.53 48.08
N GLY A 776 -63.05 7.76 48.98
CA GLY A 776 -63.67 7.32 50.24
C GLY A 776 -64.09 8.49 51.12
N LEU A 777 -63.22 9.49 51.30
CA LEU A 777 -63.53 10.70 52.08
C LEU A 777 -64.65 11.53 51.43
N MET A 778 -64.69 11.61 50.10
CA MET A 778 -65.65 12.43 49.38
C MET A 778 -67.02 11.79 49.18
N LEU A 779 -67.09 10.46 49.08
CA LEU A 779 -68.31 9.70 48.77
C LEU A 779 -68.85 8.90 49.96
N GLY A 780 -67.98 8.37 50.83
CA GLY A 780 -68.36 7.51 51.96
C GLY A 780 -69.39 8.15 52.90
N PRO A 781 -69.17 9.37 53.41
CA PRO A 781 -70.14 10.06 54.28
C PRO A 781 -71.50 10.33 53.60
N LYS A 782 -71.55 10.39 52.27
CA LYS A 782 -72.77 10.66 51.50
C LYS A 782 -73.60 9.40 51.33
N PHE A 783 -72.96 8.28 50.99
CA PHE A 783 -73.63 6.99 50.91
C PHE A 783 -74.14 6.51 52.27
N ALA A 784 -73.38 6.72 53.35
CA ALA A 784 -73.82 6.40 54.71
C ALA A 784 -75.10 7.18 55.13
N ARG A 785 -75.24 8.44 54.70
CA ARG A 785 -76.41 9.28 55.01
C ARG A 785 -77.65 8.97 54.18
N LEU A 786 -77.49 8.36 53.00
CA LEU A 786 -78.63 7.89 52.19
C LEU A 786 -79.40 6.79 52.94
N ASN A 787 -78.68 5.86 53.59
CA ASN A 787 -79.29 4.79 54.38
C ASN A 787 -80.04 5.31 55.63
N LEU A 788 -79.54 6.37 56.28
CA LEU A 788 -80.21 7.00 57.44
C LEU A 788 -81.48 7.79 57.06
N ALA A 789 -81.56 8.34 55.85
CA ALA A 789 -82.73 9.09 55.39
C ALA A 789 -83.91 8.16 55.02
N ASP A 790 -83.63 6.98 54.46
CA ASP A 790 -84.67 5.98 54.16
C ASP A 790 -85.23 5.34 55.46
N LEU A 791 -84.44 5.26 56.55
CA LEU A 791 -84.91 4.86 57.89
C LEU A 791 -85.86 5.88 58.55
N LYS A 792 -85.68 7.19 58.29
CA LYS A 792 -86.52 8.25 58.88
C LYS A 792 -87.83 8.49 58.12
N SER A 793 -87.90 8.10 56.85
CA SER A 793 -89.10 8.22 56.00
C SER A 793 -90.17 7.15 56.26
N SER A 794 -89.86 6.05 56.95
CA SER A 794 -90.83 4.99 57.27
C SER A 794 -91.61 5.19 58.58
N GLY A 795 -91.39 6.28 59.31
CA GLY A 795 -91.93 6.44 60.67
C GLY A 795 -92.58 7.79 60.95
N THR A 796 -93.61 8.21 60.22
CA THR A 796 -94.59 9.21 60.73
C THR A 796 -95.91 9.14 59.96
N THR A 797 -96.91 8.44 60.50
CA THR A 797 -98.34 8.80 60.33
C THR A 797 -99.09 8.52 61.63
N THR A 798 -99.88 9.50 62.08
CA THR A 798 -100.80 9.53 63.25
C THR A 798 -100.12 9.55 64.64
N GLY A 799 -100.48 10.39 65.62
CA GLY A 799 -101.47 11.45 65.75
C GLY A 799 -101.53 11.88 67.24
N THR A 800 -101.72 13.19 67.46
CA THR A 800 -102.40 13.80 68.62
C THR A 800 -101.69 13.91 69.99
N LYS A 801 -101.47 15.19 70.37
CA LYS A 801 -101.48 15.83 71.70
C LYS A 801 -101.11 14.98 72.93
N THR A 802 -100.16 15.46 73.74
CA THR A 802 -100.45 16.14 75.03
C THR A 802 -99.18 16.83 75.56
N ARG A 803 -99.38 18.05 76.04
CA ARG A 803 -98.43 18.97 76.67
C ARG A 803 -98.19 18.54 78.13
N LYS A 804 -96.93 18.34 78.55
CA LYS A 804 -96.51 18.56 79.94
C LYS A 804 -95.02 18.91 80.03
N SER A 805 -94.79 20.14 80.47
CA SER A 805 -93.55 20.71 80.99
C SER A 805 -93.04 19.92 82.20
N VAL A 806 -91.73 19.65 82.29
CA VAL A 806 -90.90 19.91 83.49
C VAL A 806 -89.43 20.02 83.08
N LYS A 807 -88.77 20.98 83.71
CA LYS A 807 -87.40 21.49 83.56
C LYS A 807 -86.31 20.56 84.13
N SER A 808 -85.15 20.61 83.49
CA SER A 808 -83.81 20.88 84.06
C SER A 808 -83.31 20.07 85.26
N ALA A 809 -82.19 19.36 85.07
CA ALA A 809 -81.07 19.38 86.03
C ALA A 809 -79.73 19.06 85.35
N LYS A 810 -78.79 20.00 85.52
CA LYS A 810 -77.35 19.93 85.26
C LYS A 810 -76.64 19.05 86.31
N ASN A 811 -75.53 18.42 85.93
CA ASN A 811 -74.20 18.50 86.57
C ASN A 811 -73.25 17.51 85.85
N VAL A 812 -72.17 17.92 85.19
CA VAL A 812 -70.92 18.57 85.66
C VAL A 812 -69.99 17.59 86.38
N ASN A 813 -68.92 17.25 85.65
CA ASN A 813 -67.51 17.06 85.98
C ASN A 813 -67.10 16.50 87.34
N THR A 814 -66.19 15.53 87.27
CA THR A 814 -64.97 15.50 88.08
C THR A 814 -63.79 14.97 87.28
N ALA A 815 -62.73 15.79 87.21
CA ALA A 815 -61.35 15.31 87.05
C ALA A 815 -60.92 14.57 88.34
N PRO A 816 -59.79 13.84 88.35
CA PRO A 816 -58.55 14.51 88.73
C PRO A 816 -57.23 13.95 88.14
N LYS A 817 -56.23 14.84 88.16
CA LYS A 817 -54.76 14.69 88.04
C LYS A 817 -54.15 14.48 86.66
#